data_AF-A0A8C6E8E4-F1
#
_entry.id   AF-A0A8C6E8E4-F1
#
_cell.length_a   1.000
_cell.length_b   1.000
_cell.length_c   1.000
_cell.angle_alpha   90.00
_cell.angle_beta   90.00
_cell.angle_gamma   90.00
#
_symmetry.space_group_name_H-M   'P 1'
#
loop_
_entity.id
_entity.type
_entity.pdbx_description
1 polymer ?
#
loop_
_entity_poly.entity_id
_entity_poly.type
_entity_poly.pdbx_seq_one_letter_code
_entity_poly.pdbx_strand_id
1 'polypeptide(L)'
;MTAEQRRNLHAFRDYVRKILDPTYILSYMTPWFRDDVVQHIQAEKNNRGPMEAASLFLQLLLELQEEGWFRGFLDALHQAGYSGLYEAIESWDFQKIEKLEEYRLLLKRLQPEFKTTINPEDILPEISGCLINQECEEIIQISSNKGLMAGAEKMVECLLRSDKENWPKTLKLALEKEESKFSELWMVEKGAENVQMKDLEDDEMKTLDVQIVYKEEPENQNLSQNSCPSSEVPPTFSPLKPRNYQLELALPAQEGKNTIICAPTGCGKTFVSLLICEHHLKKFPQGRKGKVVLFAVQLPLYEQQKSVFSEYFERFGYKVSGISGVTADNVSVEQIVENNDIIILTPQILVNSLKNGTIPSLSIFTLMIFDECHNTNKHHPYNMIMFNYLDQKLGGSSDSLPQVIGLTASVGVGDAKNTAEATEYICRLCASLDTSVVTTVRDNLEELEEVVYKPRKFFRKVESRTTNKFKCIISQLMAETEALAKSIFEELGTVTLENLSQIQNRNFGTQKYEQWIIAVQKACMVFQMPDKDEESRICKALFLYTSHLRKYNDALIISEDARMKDALNYLKNFFRNVRAAGFDAIEQDLTQRFEEKLLELEGISMDPSNENPKLKDLCFILQEEYHLNPETRTILFVKTRALVDALKNWIEENPKLSFLKPGILTGRGRTNQTMGMTLPAQKCALDAFRTNRDSKILIATSVADEGIDIAQCNLVILYEYVGNVIRMIQTRGRGRARGSKCFLLTSNADVIEKEKMNICKEKMMNDSISSLQRWNEAVFKEKIRQIQIQEKLIRDNQGKVKPVVDKKNKKLLCRKCKTFACHTADIRVVEECHFTVVGDAFRECFVTKLHPRPKNFGSFEKKAKIFCARKDCLHDWGIHVRYKTFEIPVIKIESFVVEDVATGAQTLYAKWKDFNFEKIPFDAAEMSTCSGPQFAGNGWP
;
A
#
# COMPACT_ATOMS: atom_id res chain seq x y z
N MET A 1 5.08 54.25 -24.96
CA MET A 1 6.03 53.28 -24.35
C MET A 1 7.39 53.96 -24.24
N THR A 2 8.16 53.75 -23.16
CA THR A 2 9.56 54.25 -23.11
C THR A 2 10.47 53.31 -23.90
N ALA A 3 11.52 53.82 -24.57
CA ALA A 3 12.52 53.00 -25.28
C ALA A 3 13.24 51.97 -24.39
N GLU A 4 13.06 52.10 -23.08
CA GLU A 4 13.51 51.17 -22.04
C GLU A 4 12.67 49.89 -21.98
N GLN A 5 11.34 49.97 -22.08
CA GLN A 5 10.45 48.80 -22.02
C GLN A 5 10.69 47.84 -23.20
N ARG A 6 10.90 48.34 -24.42
CA ARG A 6 11.27 47.50 -25.59
C ARG A 6 12.61 46.80 -25.38
N ARG A 7 13.62 47.52 -24.84
CA ARG A 7 14.95 46.95 -24.58
C ARG A 7 14.88 45.86 -23.51
N ASN A 8 14.13 46.07 -22.44
CA ASN A 8 13.98 45.08 -21.38
C ASN A 8 13.20 43.85 -21.86
N LEU A 9 12.09 44.02 -22.58
CA LEU A 9 11.32 42.90 -23.14
C LEU A 9 12.17 42.05 -24.10
N HIS A 10 13.00 42.70 -24.91
CA HIS A 10 13.95 42.03 -25.78
C HIS A 10 15.04 41.29 -24.99
N ALA A 11 15.54 41.85 -23.89
CA ALA A 11 16.56 41.21 -23.04
C ALA A 11 16.04 39.95 -22.33
N PHE A 12 14.77 39.94 -21.90
CA PHE A 12 14.15 38.82 -21.18
C PHE A 12 13.26 37.92 -22.07
N ARG A 13 13.33 38.08 -23.39
CA ARG A 13 12.49 37.35 -24.36
C ARG A 13 12.54 35.83 -24.20
N ASP A 14 13.67 35.27 -23.76
CA ASP A 14 13.84 33.82 -23.60
C ASP A 14 12.94 33.23 -22.49
N TYR A 15 12.66 33.99 -21.44
CA TYR A 15 11.73 33.55 -20.39
C TYR A 15 10.30 33.51 -20.90
N VAL A 16 9.88 34.56 -21.61
CA VAL A 16 8.55 34.65 -22.21
C VAL A 16 8.37 33.54 -23.24
N ARG A 17 9.37 33.32 -24.09
CA ARG A 17 9.39 32.26 -25.10
C ARG A 17 9.19 30.86 -24.53
N LYS A 18 9.75 30.55 -23.36
CA LYS A 18 9.64 29.21 -22.73
C LYS A 18 8.28 28.93 -22.08
N ILE A 19 7.50 29.98 -21.78
CA ILE A 19 6.29 29.90 -20.94
C ILE A 19 5.02 30.19 -21.73
N LEU A 20 5.04 31.29 -22.50
CA LEU A 20 3.87 31.81 -23.16
C LEU A 20 3.45 30.88 -24.30
N ASP A 21 2.17 30.51 -24.30
CA ASP A 21 1.48 30.06 -25.50
C ASP A 21 0.65 31.25 -26.00
N PRO A 22 1.03 31.88 -27.12
CA PRO A 22 0.35 33.07 -27.61
C PRO A 22 -1.13 32.83 -27.87
N THR A 23 -1.54 31.61 -28.21
CA THR A 23 -2.93 31.33 -28.62
C THR A 23 -3.95 31.59 -27.51
N TYR A 24 -3.53 31.57 -26.24
CA TYR A 24 -4.40 31.89 -25.11
C TYR A 24 -4.58 33.40 -24.90
N ILE A 25 -3.70 34.25 -25.47
CA ILE A 25 -3.78 35.71 -25.33
C ILE A 25 -4.20 36.44 -26.61
N LEU A 26 -4.17 35.78 -27.78
CA LEU A 26 -4.43 36.42 -29.08
C LEU A 26 -5.81 37.10 -29.16
N SER A 27 -6.85 36.55 -28.53
CA SER A 27 -8.20 37.13 -28.51
C SER A 27 -8.23 38.53 -27.84
N TYR A 28 -7.37 38.76 -26.86
CA TYR A 28 -7.24 40.04 -26.15
C TYR A 28 -6.33 41.03 -26.87
N MET A 29 -5.54 40.56 -27.85
CA MET A 29 -4.59 41.38 -28.61
C MET A 29 -5.13 41.84 -29.98
N THR A 30 -6.39 41.54 -30.28
CA THR A 30 -7.11 41.94 -31.52
C THR A 30 -7.12 43.44 -31.82
N PRO A 31 -7.01 44.38 -30.84
CA PRO A 31 -6.87 45.80 -31.18
C PRO A 31 -5.55 46.15 -31.88
N TRP A 32 -4.49 45.34 -31.71
CA TRP A 32 -3.15 45.63 -32.24
C TRP A 32 -2.68 44.62 -33.29
N PHE A 33 -3.25 43.42 -33.32
CA PHE A 33 -2.97 42.41 -34.36
C PHE A 33 -4.15 42.23 -35.29
N ARG A 34 -3.85 42.24 -36.59
CA ARG A 34 -4.80 41.91 -37.66
C ARG A 34 -5.06 40.40 -37.71
N ASP A 35 -6.22 40.01 -38.24
CA ASP A 35 -6.66 38.60 -38.29
C ASP A 35 -5.69 37.67 -39.03
N ASP A 36 -5.01 38.16 -40.08
CA ASP A 36 -3.98 37.43 -40.82
C ASP A 36 -2.76 37.11 -39.95
N VAL A 37 -2.36 38.04 -39.08
CA VAL A 37 -1.28 37.86 -38.12
C VAL A 37 -1.66 36.86 -37.03
N VAL A 38 -2.89 36.96 -36.51
CA VAL A 38 -3.43 36.01 -35.50
C VAL A 38 -3.44 34.59 -36.07
N GLN A 39 -3.91 34.41 -37.30
CA GLN A 39 -3.89 33.11 -37.99
C GLN A 39 -2.48 32.60 -38.24
N HIS A 40 -1.53 33.47 -38.58
CA HIS A 40 -0.14 33.08 -38.78
C HIS A 40 0.50 32.53 -37.50
N ILE A 41 0.26 33.18 -36.35
CA ILE A 41 0.78 32.73 -35.05
C ILE A 41 0.13 31.41 -34.62
N GLN A 42 -1.17 31.23 -34.86
CA GLN A 42 -1.86 29.97 -34.62
C GLN A 42 -1.31 28.82 -35.49
N ALA A 43 -1.03 29.08 -36.77
CA ALA A 43 -0.42 28.11 -37.66
C ALA A 43 1.01 27.74 -37.21
N GLU A 44 1.80 28.71 -36.73
CA GLU A 44 3.14 28.45 -36.22
C GLU A 44 3.11 27.54 -34.97
N LYS A 45 2.16 27.74 -34.06
CA LYS A 45 1.95 26.84 -32.90
C LYS A 45 1.67 25.41 -33.38
N ASN A 46 0.78 25.24 -34.35
CA ASN A 46 0.38 23.93 -34.83
C ASN A 46 1.52 23.20 -35.56
N ASN A 47 2.40 23.94 -36.24
CA ASN A 47 3.48 23.37 -37.05
C ASN A 47 4.79 23.15 -36.27
N ARG A 48 5.16 24.10 -35.39
CA ARG A 48 6.48 24.13 -34.72
C ARG A 48 6.40 24.19 -33.19
N GLY A 49 5.21 24.26 -32.64
CA GLY A 49 4.96 24.23 -31.20
C GLY A 49 4.89 25.61 -30.53
N PRO A 50 4.54 25.65 -29.23
CA PRO A 50 4.26 26.91 -28.52
C PRO A 50 5.47 27.85 -28.43
N MET A 51 6.68 27.29 -28.34
CA MET A 51 7.92 28.07 -28.18
C MET A 51 8.25 28.90 -29.43
N GLU A 52 8.11 28.32 -30.62
CA GLU A 52 8.34 29.05 -31.88
C GLU A 52 7.23 30.06 -32.17
N ALA A 53 5.98 29.71 -31.84
CA ALA A 53 4.87 30.66 -31.89
C ALA A 53 5.12 31.86 -30.97
N ALA A 54 5.65 31.64 -29.76
CA ALA A 54 6.00 32.71 -28.83
C ALA A 54 7.15 33.59 -29.35
N SER A 55 8.15 33.01 -30.00
CA SER A 55 9.22 33.78 -30.68
C SER A 55 8.64 34.72 -31.75
N LEU A 56 7.78 34.18 -32.61
CA LEU A 56 7.12 34.95 -33.67
C LEU A 56 6.22 36.05 -33.09
N PHE A 57 5.41 35.71 -32.09
CA PHE A 57 4.57 36.66 -31.38
C PHE A 57 5.40 37.81 -30.78
N LEU A 58 6.49 37.52 -30.08
CA LEU A 58 7.36 38.53 -29.46
C LEU A 58 8.04 39.43 -30.50
N GLN A 59 8.45 38.87 -31.64
CA GLN A 59 9.02 39.65 -32.74
C GLN A 59 8.00 40.67 -33.24
N LEU A 60 6.79 40.22 -33.57
CA LEU A 60 5.71 41.08 -34.07
C LEU A 60 5.27 42.11 -33.02
N LEU A 61 5.26 41.73 -31.74
CA LEU A 61 4.92 42.62 -30.63
C LEU A 61 5.94 43.78 -30.49
N LEU A 62 7.24 43.51 -30.69
CA LEU A 62 8.29 44.53 -30.63
C LEU A 62 8.26 45.51 -31.82
N GLU A 63 7.63 45.13 -32.94
CA GLU A 63 7.45 45.95 -34.13
C GLU A 63 6.27 46.94 -34.03
N LEU A 64 5.33 46.74 -33.10
CA LEU A 64 4.15 47.59 -32.90
C LEU A 64 4.50 49.02 -32.49
N GLN A 65 4.01 50.02 -33.24
CA GLN A 65 4.23 51.45 -32.98
C GLN A 65 3.02 52.17 -32.33
N GLU A 66 1.89 51.49 -32.20
CA GLU A 66 0.65 52.07 -31.66
C GLU A 66 0.75 52.35 -30.15
N GLU A 67 -0.09 53.24 -29.62
CA GLU A 67 -0.11 53.50 -28.19
C GLU A 67 -0.87 52.41 -27.41
N GLY A 68 -0.47 52.18 -26.15
CA GLY A 68 -1.18 51.28 -25.24
C GLY A 68 -0.92 49.78 -25.39
N TRP A 69 -0.25 49.30 -26.45
CA TRP A 69 -0.04 47.85 -26.68
C TRP A 69 0.67 47.13 -25.54
N PHE A 70 1.62 47.77 -24.85
CA PHE A 70 2.36 47.14 -23.76
C PHE A 70 1.46 46.89 -22.54
N ARG A 71 0.55 47.83 -22.26
CA ARG A 71 -0.46 47.64 -21.21
C ARG A 71 -1.49 46.61 -21.64
N GLY A 72 -1.92 46.64 -22.90
CA GLY A 72 -2.78 45.63 -23.49
C GLY A 72 -2.20 44.21 -23.39
N PHE A 73 -0.90 44.05 -23.64
CA PHE A 73 -0.20 42.79 -23.49
C PHE A 73 -0.16 42.30 -22.04
N LEU A 74 0.12 43.18 -21.08
CA LEU A 74 0.06 42.84 -19.65
C LEU A 74 -1.37 42.45 -19.23
N ASP A 75 -2.38 43.23 -19.62
CA ASP A 75 -3.77 42.93 -19.31
C ASP A 75 -4.21 41.60 -19.95
N ALA A 76 -3.75 41.30 -21.16
CA ALA A 76 -3.98 40.02 -21.85
C ALA A 76 -3.35 38.84 -21.09
N LEU A 77 -2.10 38.97 -20.62
CA LEU A 77 -1.45 37.97 -19.78
C LEU A 77 -2.25 37.72 -18.50
N HIS A 78 -2.68 38.78 -17.82
CA HIS A 78 -3.47 38.67 -16.60
C HIS A 78 -4.81 37.95 -16.84
N GLN A 79 -5.54 38.31 -17.90
CA GLN A 79 -6.83 37.70 -18.25
C GLN A 79 -6.72 36.23 -18.67
N ALA A 80 -5.67 35.87 -19.41
CA ALA A 80 -5.40 34.48 -19.78
C ALA A 80 -4.84 33.64 -18.62
N GLY A 81 -4.58 34.24 -17.45
CA GLY A 81 -4.11 33.55 -16.26
C GLY A 81 -2.59 33.41 -16.15
N TYR A 82 -1.79 34.12 -16.95
CA TYR A 82 -0.32 34.20 -16.86
C TYR A 82 0.16 35.17 -15.76
N SER A 83 -0.36 35.02 -14.54
CA SER A 83 -0.05 35.93 -13.42
C SER A 83 1.44 36.03 -13.04
N GLY A 84 2.20 34.92 -13.14
CA GLY A 84 3.63 34.93 -12.82
C GLY A 84 4.45 35.64 -13.89
N LEU A 85 4.08 35.45 -15.15
CA LEU A 85 4.71 36.16 -16.27
C LEU A 85 4.34 37.65 -16.29
N TYR A 86 3.10 37.99 -15.95
CA TYR A 86 2.64 39.36 -15.74
C TYR A 86 3.48 40.07 -14.68
N GLU A 87 3.61 39.49 -13.48
CA GLU A 87 4.41 40.05 -12.39
C GLU A 87 5.88 40.23 -12.79
N ALA A 88 6.46 39.23 -13.47
CA ALA A 88 7.86 39.25 -13.89
C ALA A 88 8.13 40.34 -14.95
N ILE A 89 7.22 40.59 -15.87
CA ILE A 89 7.38 41.63 -16.90
C ILE A 89 7.10 43.02 -16.33
N GLU A 90 6.12 43.16 -15.41
CA GLU A 90 5.80 44.45 -14.78
C GLU A 90 6.94 44.93 -13.86
N SER A 91 7.56 44.00 -13.11
CA SER A 91 8.67 44.29 -12.19
C SER A 91 10.07 44.12 -12.79
N TRP A 92 10.17 43.52 -13.99
CA TRP A 92 11.42 43.07 -14.62
C TRP A 92 12.25 42.08 -13.78
N ASP A 93 11.61 41.31 -12.88
CA ASP A 93 12.25 40.28 -12.05
C ASP A 93 11.80 38.85 -12.43
N PHE A 94 12.71 38.09 -13.01
CA PHE A 94 12.48 36.70 -13.45
C PHE A 94 13.05 35.64 -12.49
N GLN A 95 13.57 36.02 -11.31
CA GLN A 95 14.21 35.07 -10.39
C GLN A 95 13.27 33.95 -9.92
N LYS A 96 11.97 34.24 -9.74
CA LYS A 96 10.97 33.23 -9.36
C LYS A 96 10.81 32.15 -10.45
N ILE A 97 10.82 32.57 -11.72
CA ILE A 97 10.71 31.69 -12.88
C ILE A 97 11.97 30.85 -13.05
N GLU A 98 13.15 31.45 -12.87
CA GLU A 98 14.44 30.75 -13.00
C GLU A 98 14.58 29.56 -12.02
N LYS A 99 14.08 29.72 -10.78
CA LYS A 99 14.07 28.64 -9.77
C LYS A 99 13.25 27.42 -10.17
N LEU A 100 12.30 27.56 -11.10
CA LEU A 100 11.47 26.44 -11.55
C LEU A 100 12.21 25.50 -12.49
N GLU A 101 13.33 25.92 -13.09
CA GLU A 101 14.02 25.15 -14.11
C GLU A 101 14.56 23.80 -13.58
N GLU A 102 14.98 23.74 -12.31
CA GLU A 102 15.40 22.49 -11.67
C GLU A 102 14.26 21.45 -11.59
N TYR A 103 13.05 21.90 -11.23
CA TYR A 103 11.87 21.03 -11.18
C TYR A 103 11.40 20.63 -12.58
N ARG A 104 11.53 21.54 -13.56
CA ARG A 104 11.26 21.23 -14.97
C ARG A 104 12.20 20.15 -15.50
N LEU A 105 13.50 20.23 -15.18
CA LEU A 105 14.47 19.21 -15.52
C LEU A 105 14.12 17.86 -14.88
N LEU A 106 13.69 17.85 -13.62
CA LEU A 106 13.23 16.60 -12.99
C LEU A 106 12.00 16.02 -13.66
N LEU A 107 11.00 16.85 -13.97
CA LEU A 107 9.78 16.36 -14.60
C LEU A 107 10.08 15.76 -15.96
N LYS A 108 10.98 16.38 -16.73
CA LYS A 108 11.49 15.80 -17.97
C LYS A 108 12.15 14.44 -17.76
N ARG A 109 12.94 14.26 -16.68
CA ARG A 109 13.58 12.98 -16.34
C ARG A 109 12.57 11.88 -15.97
N LEU A 110 11.59 12.25 -15.16
CA LEU A 110 10.61 11.33 -14.59
C LEU A 110 9.34 11.18 -15.42
N GLN A 111 9.21 11.96 -16.50
CA GLN A 111 8.09 11.94 -17.44
C GLN A 111 7.67 10.52 -17.83
N PRO A 112 8.58 9.56 -18.12
CA PRO A 112 8.19 8.18 -18.43
C PRO A 112 7.38 7.48 -17.34
N GLU A 113 7.80 7.63 -16.09
CA GLU A 113 7.11 7.02 -14.96
C GLU A 113 5.87 7.84 -14.57
N PHE A 114 5.89 9.17 -14.78
CA PHE A 114 4.75 10.06 -14.53
C PHE A 114 3.58 9.64 -15.42
N LYS A 115 3.80 9.57 -16.74
CA LYS A 115 2.72 9.25 -17.68
C LYS A 115 2.17 7.84 -17.50
N THR A 116 2.99 6.89 -17.08
CA THR A 116 2.57 5.48 -16.90
C THR A 116 1.87 5.22 -15.57
N THR A 117 2.10 6.07 -14.56
CA THR A 117 1.63 5.83 -13.19
C THR A 117 0.51 6.78 -12.76
N ILE A 118 0.44 7.98 -13.33
CA ILE A 118 -0.48 9.03 -12.90
C ILE A 118 -1.80 8.95 -13.64
N ASN A 119 -2.90 9.04 -12.89
CA ASN A 119 -4.22 9.34 -13.42
C ASN A 119 -4.44 10.86 -13.38
N PRO A 120 -4.58 11.53 -14.54
CA PRO A 120 -4.87 12.96 -14.60
C PRO A 120 -6.13 13.35 -13.85
N GLU A 121 -7.17 12.53 -13.88
CA GLU A 121 -8.48 12.85 -13.30
C GLU A 121 -8.42 12.98 -11.76
N ASP A 122 -7.53 12.22 -11.11
CA ASP A 122 -7.35 12.24 -9.66
C ASP A 122 -6.47 13.42 -9.21
N ILE A 123 -5.50 13.82 -10.04
CA ILE A 123 -4.49 14.85 -9.72
C ILE A 123 -4.92 16.26 -10.14
N LEU A 124 -5.59 16.39 -11.29
CA LEU A 124 -5.94 17.67 -11.90
C LEU A 124 -6.75 18.61 -10.98
N PRO A 125 -7.72 18.15 -10.19
CA PRO A 125 -8.46 19.03 -9.27
C PRO A 125 -7.54 19.79 -8.32
N GLU A 126 -6.47 19.15 -7.84
CA GLU A 126 -5.53 19.71 -6.89
C GLU A 126 -4.51 20.67 -7.54
N ILE A 127 -4.16 20.44 -8.80
CA ILE A 127 -3.14 21.23 -9.53
C ILE A 127 -3.75 22.25 -10.50
N SER A 128 -5.07 22.35 -10.59
CA SER A 128 -5.80 23.27 -11.49
C SER A 128 -5.31 24.71 -11.36
N GLY A 129 -5.06 25.20 -10.14
CA GLY A 129 -4.52 26.54 -9.88
C GLY A 129 -3.05 26.74 -10.29
N CYS A 130 -2.36 25.70 -10.74
CA CYS A 130 -1.00 25.76 -11.26
C CYS A 130 -0.93 25.81 -12.79
N LEU A 131 -2.07 25.58 -13.44
CA LEU A 131 -2.23 25.55 -14.88
C LEU A 131 -3.16 26.67 -15.32
N ILE A 132 -3.26 26.88 -16.63
CA ILE A 132 -4.27 27.77 -17.20
C ILE A 132 -5.60 27.00 -17.31
N ASN A 133 -6.74 27.69 -17.14
CA ASN A 133 -8.07 27.04 -17.20
C ASN A 133 -8.29 26.26 -18.50
N GLN A 134 -7.91 26.85 -19.64
CA GLN A 134 -7.98 26.18 -20.95
C GLN A 134 -7.09 24.93 -21.02
N GLU A 135 -5.92 24.92 -20.37
CA GLU A 135 -5.05 23.74 -20.31
C GLU A 135 -5.70 22.61 -19.49
N CYS A 136 -6.43 22.95 -18.42
CA CYS A 136 -7.14 21.94 -17.61
C CYS A 136 -8.25 21.26 -18.44
N GLU A 137 -9.02 22.04 -19.20
CA GLU A 137 -10.05 21.52 -20.11
C GLU A 137 -9.43 20.63 -21.20
N GLU A 138 -8.31 21.07 -21.79
CA GLU A 138 -7.55 20.27 -22.77
C GLU A 138 -7.07 18.93 -22.16
N ILE A 139 -6.56 18.92 -20.92
CA ILE A 139 -6.11 17.70 -20.25
C ILE A 139 -7.26 16.73 -20.04
N ILE A 140 -8.43 17.21 -19.58
CA ILE A 140 -9.64 16.37 -19.41
C ILE A 140 -10.07 15.80 -20.76
N GLN A 141 -10.16 16.65 -21.78
CA GLN A 141 -10.58 16.26 -23.12
C GLN A 141 -9.63 15.23 -23.74
N ILE A 142 -8.32 15.40 -23.58
CA ILE A 142 -7.30 14.44 -24.05
C ILE A 142 -7.37 13.14 -23.24
N SER A 143 -7.60 13.21 -21.92
CA SER A 143 -7.76 12.03 -21.07
C SER A 143 -8.95 11.18 -21.51
N SER A 144 -10.08 11.82 -21.85
CA SER A 144 -11.28 11.13 -22.34
C SER A 144 -11.13 10.61 -23.78
N ASN A 145 -10.49 11.38 -24.68
CA ASN A 145 -10.44 11.04 -26.11
C ASN A 145 -9.26 10.12 -26.49
N LYS A 146 -8.09 10.33 -25.88
CA LYS A 146 -6.84 9.61 -26.19
C LYS A 146 -6.37 8.70 -25.06
N GLY A 147 -6.99 8.78 -23.88
CA GLY A 147 -6.70 7.94 -22.71
C GLY A 147 -5.81 8.62 -21.66
N LEU A 148 -5.80 8.04 -20.46
CA LEU A 148 -5.17 8.63 -19.27
C LEU A 148 -3.66 8.92 -19.44
N MET A 149 -2.92 8.06 -20.16
CA MET A 149 -1.48 8.28 -20.40
C MET A 149 -1.23 9.52 -21.26
N ALA A 150 -2.10 9.79 -22.24
CA ALA A 150 -2.04 10.98 -23.08
C ALA A 150 -2.40 12.25 -22.30
N GLY A 151 -3.39 12.14 -21.42
CA GLY A 151 -3.74 13.21 -20.49
C GLY A 151 -2.60 13.53 -19.54
N ALA A 152 -1.92 12.51 -19.00
CA ALA A 152 -0.79 12.68 -18.09
C ALA A 152 0.42 13.29 -18.80
N GLU A 153 0.66 12.94 -20.06
CA GLU A 153 1.66 13.59 -20.90
C GLU A 153 1.34 15.07 -21.11
N LYS A 154 0.10 15.41 -21.49
CA LYS A 154 -0.31 16.81 -21.65
C LYS A 154 -0.17 17.58 -20.34
N MET A 155 -0.50 16.96 -19.22
CA MET A 155 -0.30 17.53 -17.89
C MET A 155 1.17 17.85 -17.63
N VAL A 156 2.10 16.95 -17.98
CA VAL A 156 3.55 17.23 -17.92
C VAL A 156 3.93 18.41 -18.81
N GLU A 157 3.45 18.45 -20.06
CA GLU A 157 3.71 19.56 -20.99
C GLU A 157 3.27 20.92 -20.42
N CYS A 158 2.08 21.00 -19.83
CA CYS A 158 1.55 22.21 -19.22
C CYS A 158 2.32 22.59 -17.94
N LEU A 159 2.66 21.63 -17.08
CA LEU A 159 3.45 21.87 -15.88
C LEU A 159 4.87 22.36 -16.21
N LEU A 160 5.48 21.86 -17.29
CA LEU A 160 6.76 22.34 -17.77
C LEU A 160 6.72 23.81 -18.22
N ARG A 161 5.56 24.31 -18.67
CA ARG A 161 5.33 25.71 -19.07
C ARG A 161 4.76 26.59 -17.98
N SER A 162 4.33 26.02 -16.85
CA SER A 162 3.73 26.77 -15.74
C SER A 162 4.66 27.89 -15.26
N ASP A 163 4.06 29.08 -15.10
CA ASP A 163 4.68 30.29 -14.56
C ASP A 163 4.46 30.44 -13.04
N LYS A 164 3.79 29.47 -12.41
CA LYS A 164 3.41 29.52 -10.99
C LYS A 164 4.52 28.97 -10.11
N GLU A 165 5.11 29.81 -9.26
CA GLU A 165 6.21 29.39 -8.35
C GLU A 165 5.84 28.19 -7.47
N ASN A 166 4.55 27.99 -7.16
CA ASN A 166 4.07 26.91 -6.30
C ASN A 166 3.81 25.58 -7.02
N TRP A 167 3.81 25.50 -8.36
CA TRP A 167 3.41 24.27 -9.07
C TRP A 167 4.16 23.01 -8.67
N PRO A 168 5.50 23.02 -8.41
CA PRO A 168 6.18 21.79 -8.00
C PRO A 168 5.74 21.33 -6.61
N LYS A 169 5.36 22.28 -5.75
CA LYS A 169 4.85 22.03 -4.40
C LYS A 169 3.43 21.49 -4.46
N THR A 170 2.57 22.08 -5.28
CA THR A 170 1.17 21.65 -5.45
C THR A 170 1.10 20.28 -6.10
N LEU A 171 1.91 20.02 -7.15
CA LEU A 171 2.03 18.69 -7.76
C LEU A 171 2.46 17.65 -6.73
N LYS A 172 3.47 17.97 -5.89
CA LYS A 172 3.88 17.07 -4.80
C LYS A 172 2.74 16.77 -3.84
N LEU A 173 2.00 17.78 -3.40
CA LEU A 173 0.88 17.60 -2.48
C LEU A 173 -0.23 16.74 -3.10
N ALA A 174 -0.53 16.95 -4.38
CA ALA A 174 -1.49 16.15 -5.12
C ALA A 174 -1.03 14.68 -5.24
N LEU A 175 0.22 14.45 -5.61
CA LEU A 175 0.82 13.12 -5.71
C LEU A 175 0.84 12.38 -4.35
N GLU A 176 1.04 13.09 -3.24
CA GLU A 176 1.01 12.53 -1.90
C GLU A 176 -0.42 12.27 -1.41
N LYS A 177 -1.39 13.09 -1.82
CA LYS A 177 -2.82 12.95 -1.47
C LYS A 177 -3.43 11.70 -2.09
N GLU A 178 -3.08 11.43 -3.34
CA GLU A 178 -3.46 10.21 -4.07
C GLU A 178 -2.52 9.03 -3.78
N GLU A 179 -1.69 9.19 -2.76
CA GLU A 179 -0.66 8.28 -2.26
C GLU A 179 0.41 7.85 -3.28
N SER A 180 0.27 8.14 -4.58
CA SER A 180 1.07 7.70 -5.73
C SER A 180 2.54 7.36 -5.44
N LYS A 181 3.03 6.22 -5.97
CA LYS A 181 4.45 5.80 -5.84
C LYS A 181 5.38 6.78 -6.53
N PHE A 182 4.85 7.53 -7.49
CA PHE A 182 5.58 8.60 -8.15
C PHE A 182 5.94 9.75 -7.20
N SER A 183 5.22 9.92 -6.08
CA SER A 183 5.60 10.90 -5.04
C SER A 183 6.99 10.61 -4.43
N GLU A 184 7.38 9.33 -4.36
CA GLU A 184 8.72 8.92 -3.93
C GLU A 184 9.79 9.34 -4.96
N LEU A 185 9.40 9.51 -6.22
CA LEU A 185 10.27 9.80 -7.36
C LEU A 185 10.46 11.29 -7.63
N TRP A 186 9.45 12.12 -7.38
CA TRP A 186 9.39 13.58 -7.64
C TRP A 186 10.37 14.44 -6.79
N MET A 187 11.55 13.91 -6.49
CA MET A 187 12.55 14.50 -5.61
C MET A 187 13.89 14.76 -6.34
N VAL A 188 14.23 16.01 -6.72
CA VAL A 188 15.61 16.40 -7.14
C VAL A 188 16.46 16.74 -5.95
N GLU A 189 17.59 16.11 -5.69
CA GLU A 189 18.75 16.88 -5.17
C GLU A 189 20.01 16.48 -5.92
N LYS A 190 20.88 17.48 -6.04
CA LYS A 190 22.28 17.35 -6.39
C LYS A 190 23.15 17.05 -5.15
N GLY A 191 24.22 16.31 -5.39
CA GLY A 191 25.47 16.22 -4.64
C GLY A 191 25.60 15.07 -3.64
N ALA A 192 26.35 14.01 -3.96
CA ALA A 192 27.56 13.58 -3.22
C ALA A 192 28.02 12.13 -3.54
N GLU A 193 29.34 12.01 -3.60
CA GLU A 193 30.16 10.89 -4.07
C GLU A 193 30.31 9.73 -3.08
N ASN A 194 30.59 8.55 -3.64
CA ASN A 194 31.23 7.35 -3.08
C ASN A 194 30.62 6.73 -1.79
N VAL A 195 29.86 5.63 -1.95
CA VAL A 195 29.52 4.70 -0.87
C VAL A 195 29.80 3.26 -1.32
N GLN A 196 30.67 2.56 -0.58
CA GLN A 196 30.87 1.11 -0.71
C GLN A 196 29.68 0.35 -0.10
N MET A 197 29.10 -0.58 -0.87
CA MET A 197 28.04 -1.47 -0.40
C MET A 197 28.66 -2.75 0.18
N LYS A 198 28.38 -3.05 1.46
CA LYS A 198 28.70 -4.35 2.09
C LYS A 198 27.45 -5.24 2.17
N ASP A 199 27.61 -6.43 1.61
CA ASP A 199 26.98 -7.74 1.85
C ASP A 199 25.54 -7.79 2.38
N LEU A 200 24.62 -8.16 1.49
CA LEU A 200 23.32 -8.74 1.82
C LEU A 200 23.33 -10.22 1.39
N GLU A 201 23.74 -11.10 2.29
CA GLU A 201 23.58 -12.55 2.14
C GLU A 201 22.11 -12.97 2.40
N ASP A 202 21.66 -13.88 1.53
CA ASP A 202 20.55 -14.84 1.62
C ASP A 202 19.35 -14.55 2.53
N ASP A 203 18.25 -14.18 1.88
CA ASP A 203 16.90 -14.48 2.36
C ASP A 203 16.15 -15.31 1.31
N GLU A 204 16.46 -16.60 1.26
CA GLU A 204 15.54 -17.62 0.76
C GLU A 204 14.24 -17.54 1.56
N MET A 205 13.16 -17.10 0.89
CA MET A 205 11.75 -17.37 1.18
C MET A 205 11.39 -17.60 2.66
N LYS A 206 11.83 -16.70 3.55
CA LYS A 206 11.32 -16.60 4.91
C LYS A 206 9.94 -15.94 4.85
N THR A 207 9.03 -16.50 5.63
CA THR A 207 7.71 -15.94 5.93
C THR A 207 7.80 -14.43 6.09
N LEU A 208 7.07 -13.69 5.25
CA LEU A 208 6.89 -12.24 5.30
C LEU A 208 6.93 -11.74 6.75
N ASP A 209 8.05 -11.16 7.15
CA ASP A 209 8.09 -10.30 8.32
C ASP A 209 7.23 -9.08 7.98
N VAL A 210 6.00 -9.11 8.50
CA VAL A 210 5.15 -7.93 8.58
C VAL A 210 5.79 -7.00 9.60
N GLN A 211 6.74 -6.18 9.14
CA GLN A 211 7.07 -4.96 9.84
C GLN A 211 6.05 -3.89 9.40
N ILE A 212 5.13 -3.62 10.31
CA ILE A 212 4.17 -2.52 10.27
C ILE A 212 4.97 -1.21 10.22
N VAL A 213 4.94 -0.55 9.07
CA VAL A 213 5.02 0.91 8.99
C VAL A 213 3.61 1.35 8.62
N TYR A 214 3.00 2.14 9.49
CA TYR A 214 1.63 2.66 9.33
C TYR A 214 1.50 3.33 7.95
N LYS A 215 0.61 2.77 7.11
CA LYS A 215 0.16 3.39 5.87
C LYS A 215 -1.30 3.78 6.05
N GLU A 216 -1.61 5.02 5.68
CA GLU A 216 -2.93 5.63 5.82
C GLU A 216 -3.97 4.85 4.99
N GLU A 217 -5.20 4.72 5.50
CA GLU A 217 -6.37 4.31 4.70
C GLU A 217 -7.09 5.59 4.21
N PRO A 218 -7.53 5.67 2.94
CA PRO A 218 -8.36 6.78 2.48
C PRO A 218 -9.86 6.52 2.70
N GLU A 219 -10.59 7.58 3.08
CA GLU A 219 -12.06 7.63 3.11
C GLU A 219 -12.67 8.33 1.89
N ASN A 220 -13.96 8.03 1.67
CA ASN A 220 -14.83 8.29 0.52
C ASN A 220 -14.90 9.74 -0.01
N GLN A 221 -15.04 9.84 -1.33
CA GLN A 221 -15.76 10.94 -1.99
C GLN A 221 -17.27 10.62 -1.99
N ASN A 222 -18.09 11.56 -1.53
CA ASN A 222 -19.54 11.53 -1.76
C ASN A 222 -19.84 11.84 -3.23
N LEU A 223 -20.14 10.81 -4.01
CA LEU A 223 -20.82 10.97 -5.30
C LEU A 223 -22.06 10.07 -5.31
N SER A 224 -23.18 10.66 -4.90
CA SER A 224 -24.51 10.13 -5.19
C SER A 224 -24.74 10.15 -6.70
N GLN A 225 -24.77 8.98 -7.32
CA GLN A 225 -25.65 8.57 -8.42
C GLN A 225 -25.00 7.39 -9.16
N ASN A 226 -25.31 6.18 -8.70
CA ASN A 226 -25.46 5.01 -9.57
C ASN A 226 -26.44 4.07 -8.88
N SER A 227 -27.63 3.99 -9.44
CA SER A 227 -28.81 3.29 -8.93
C SER A 227 -28.64 1.78 -9.07
N CYS A 228 -28.29 1.10 -7.97
CA CYS A 228 -28.66 -0.31 -7.79
C CYS A 228 -30.13 -0.38 -7.36
N PRO A 229 -30.97 -1.26 -7.95
CA PRO A 229 -32.36 -1.40 -7.53
C PRO A 229 -32.41 -1.94 -6.09
N SER A 230 -33.18 -1.26 -5.24
CA SER A 230 -33.50 -1.67 -3.89
C SER A 230 -34.13 -3.06 -3.90
N SER A 231 -33.36 -4.09 -3.56
CA SER A 231 -33.85 -5.46 -3.41
C SER A 231 -33.87 -5.81 -1.93
N GLU A 232 -35.11 -5.83 -1.43
CA GLU A 232 -35.70 -6.51 -0.27
C GLU A 232 -34.80 -7.00 0.88
N VAL A 233 -35.06 -6.38 2.05
CA VAL A 233 -35.04 -6.87 3.44
C VAL A 233 -34.01 -7.98 3.80
N PRO A 234 -33.04 -7.70 4.71
CA PRO A 234 -32.18 -8.75 5.28
C PRO A 234 -33.03 -9.78 6.04
N PRO A 235 -32.69 -11.08 6.00
CA PRO A 235 -33.44 -12.11 6.71
C PRO A 235 -33.36 -11.85 8.22
N THR A 236 -34.51 -11.61 8.83
CA THR A 236 -34.74 -11.58 10.28
C THR A 236 -34.06 -12.77 10.97
N PHE A 237 -33.20 -12.49 11.95
CA PHE A 237 -32.50 -13.49 12.76
C PHE A 237 -33.52 -14.27 13.62
N SER A 238 -33.94 -15.44 13.15
CA SER A 238 -34.69 -16.39 13.99
C SER A 238 -33.81 -16.86 15.16
N PRO A 239 -34.34 -17.07 16.38
CA PRO A 239 -33.56 -17.51 17.53
C PRO A 239 -32.93 -18.89 17.26
N LEU A 240 -31.66 -18.87 16.84
CA LEU A 240 -30.89 -20.07 16.54
C LEU A 240 -30.61 -20.82 17.84
N LYS A 241 -31.09 -22.07 17.94
CA LYS A 241 -30.74 -22.98 19.02
C LYS A 241 -29.28 -23.44 18.83
N PRO A 242 -28.43 -23.40 19.87
CA PRO A 242 -27.07 -23.93 19.78
C PRO A 242 -27.06 -25.43 19.47
N ARG A 243 -26.11 -25.85 18.63
CA ARG A 243 -25.79 -27.27 18.37
C ARG A 243 -25.00 -27.87 19.53
N ASN A 244 -25.00 -29.20 19.68
CA ASN A 244 -24.34 -29.84 20.83
C ASN A 244 -22.82 -29.61 20.80
N TYR A 245 -22.19 -29.71 19.62
CA TYR A 245 -20.76 -29.40 19.50
C TYR A 245 -20.43 -27.92 19.83
N GLN A 246 -21.37 -26.99 19.64
CA GLN A 246 -21.15 -25.59 20.00
C GLN A 246 -21.19 -25.38 21.51
N LEU A 247 -22.05 -26.12 22.21
CA LEU A 247 -22.09 -26.17 23.68
C LEU A 247 -20.82 -26.81 24.24
N GLU A 248 -20.35 -27.91 23.64
CA GLU A 248 -19.10 -28.58 23.97
C GLU A 248 -17.90 -27.62 23.87
N LEU A 249 -17.80 -26.86 22.77
CA LEU A 249 -16.74 -25.87 22.58
C LEU A 249 -16.83 -24.70 23.57
N ALA A 250 -18.04 -24.31 23.97
CA ALA A 250 -18.26 -23.19 24.90
C ALA A 250 -17.99 -23.56 26.37
N LEU A 251 -18.15 -24.83 26.74
CA LEU A 251 -18.18 -25.28 28.13
C LEU A 251 -16.94 -24.87 28.95
N PRO A 252 -15.68 -25.11 28.51
CA PRO A 252 -14.52 -24.71 29.31
C PRO A 252 -14.44 -23.19 29.54
N ALA A 253 -14.87 -22.41 28.54
CA ALA A 253 -14.94 -20.97 28.67
C ALA A 253 -16.06 -20.53 29.63
N GLN A 254 -17.21 -21.18 29.62
CA GLN A 254 -18.31 -20.90 30.55
C GLN A 254 -17.94 -21.23 32.01
N GLU A 255 -17.09 -22.23 32.23
CA GLU A 255 -16.49 -22.55 33.54
C GLU A 255 -15.49 -21.48 34.04
N GLY A 256 -15.14 -20.50 33.19
CA GLY A 256 -14.20 -19.43 33.52
C GLY A 256 -12.74 -19.75 33.20
N LYS A 257 -12.45 -20.80 32.42
CA LYS A 257 -11.08 -21.15 32.03
C LYS A 257 -10.65 -20.33 30.81
N ASN A 258 -9.39 -19.90 30.80
CA ASN A 258 -8.78 -19.30 29.61
C ASN A 258 -8.60 -20.40 28.53
N THR A 259 -9.20 -20.20 27.37
CA THR A 259 -9.45 -21.29 26.41
C THR A 259 -9.14 -20.88 24.97
N ILE A 260 -8.38 -21.70 24.26
CA ILE A 260 -8.30 -21.66 22.79
C ILE A 260 -9.35 -22.61 22.22
N ILE A 261 -10.29 -22.07 21.44
CA ILE A 261 -11.30 -22.80 20.69
C ILE A 261 -10.76 -23.01 19.29
N CYS A 262 -10.30 -24.23 19.01
CA CYS A 262 -9.80 -24.64 17.70
C CYS A 262 -10.88 -25.45 16.99
N ALA A 263 -11.57 -24.82 16.04
CA ALA A 263 -12.66 -25.48 15.31
C ALA A 263 -12.72 -25.02 13.84
N PRO A 264 -13.10 -25.90 12.88
CA PRO A 264 -13.08 -25.59 11.46
C PRO A 264 -13.80 -24.30 11.05
N THR A 265 -13.41 -23.70 9.92
CA THR A 265 -14.13 -22.55 9.36
C THR A 265 -15.56 -22.94 9.00
N GLY A 266 -16.54 -22.14 9.41
CA GLY A 266 -17.96 -22.40 9.17
C GLY A 266 -18.69 -23.22 10.22
N CYS A 267 -18.03 -23.71 11.28
CA CYS A 267 -18.72 -24.37 12.39
C CYS A 267 -19.54 -23.40 13.27
N GLY A 268 -19.44 -22.09 13.03
CA GLY A 268 -20.09 -21.06 13.83
C GLY A 268 -19.29 -20.63 15.07
N LYS A 269 -17.96 -20.46 14.95
CA LYS A 269 -17.11 -19.91 16.03
C LYS A 269 -17.64 -18.58 16.59
N THR A 270 -18.16 -17.70 15.73
CA THR A 270 -18.82 -16.46 16.15
C THR A 270 -20.06 -16.73 17.00
N PHE A 271 -20.85 -17.77 16.70
CA PHE A 271 -21.99 -18.11 17.54
C PHE A 271 -21.53 -18.67 18.90
N VAL A 272 -20.45 -19.46 18.93
CA VAL A 272 -19.84 -19.92 20.19
C VAL A 272 -19.37 -18.74 21.04
N SER A 273 -18.77 -17.70 20.45
CA SER A 273 -18.38 -16.51 21.19
C SER A 273 -19.56 -15.70 21.72
N LEU A 274 -20.70 -15.65 21.00
CA LEU A 274 -21.95 -15.10 21.52
C LEU A 274 -22.45 -15.86 22.76
N LEU A 275 -22.44 -17.19 22.75
CA LEU A 275 -22.86 -18.03 23.89
C LEU A 275 -21.97 -17.82 25.12
N ILE A 276 -20.65 -17.71 24.91
CA ILE A 276 -19.68 -17.45 25.98
C ILE A 276 -19.91 -16.05 26.55
N CYS A 277 -20.04 -15.05 25.69
CA CYS A 277 -20.27 -13.66 26.09
C CYS A 277 -21.60 -13.51 26.87
N GLU A 278 -22.67 -14.14 26.40
CA GLU A 278 -23.97 -14.12 27.08
C GLU A 278 -23.91 -14.78 28.46
N HIS A 279 -23.32 -15.97 28.56
CA HIS A 279 -23.15 -16.65 29.85
C HIS A 279 -22.28 -15.83 30.81
N HIS A 280 -21.18 -15.26 30.30
CA HIS A 280 -20.26 -14.43 31.07
C HIS A 280 -20.95 -13.20 31.64
N LEU A 281 -21.69 -12.44 30.82
CA LEU A 281 -22.40 -11.25 31.26
C LEU A 281 -23.54 -11.56 32.25
N LYS A 282 -24.24 -12.68 32.09
CA LYS A 282 -25.32 -13.12 33.00
C LYS A 282 -24.81 -13.61 34.37
N LYS A 283 -23.57 -14.06 34.46
CA LYS A 283 -22.96 -14.56 35.71
C LYS A 283 -22.74 -13.46 36.75
N PHE A 284 -22.66 -12.19 36.34
CA PHE A 284 -22.39 -11.10 37.27
C PHE A 284 -23.63 -10.77 38.13
N PRO A 285 -23.48 -10.69 39.47
CA PRO A 285 -24.58 -10.36 40.38
C PRO A 285 -25.03 -8.90 40.22
N GLN A 286 -26.26 -8.59 40.64
CA GLN A 286 -26.81 -7.24 40.61
C GLN A 286 -25.87 -6.24 41.30
N GLY A 287 -25.46 -5.20 40.56
CA GLY A 287 -24.53 -4.17 41.02
C GLY A 287 -23.08 -4.31 40.52
N ARG A 288 -22.70 -5.46 39.95
CA ARG A 288 -21.44 -5.62 39.19
C ARG A 288 -21.77 -5.87 37.72
N LYS A 289 -21.01 -5.25 36.81
CA LYS A 289 -21.18 -5.43 35.37
C LYS A 289 -19.96 -6.08 34.78
N GLY A 290 -20.17 -7.12 33.98
CA GLY A 290 -19.15 -7.66 33.10
C GLY A 290 -18.90 -6.69 31.94
N LYS A 291 -17.65 -6.61 31.50
CA LYS A 291 -17.24 -5.86 30.31
C LYS A 291 -16.45 -6.77 29.39
N VAL A 292 -16.83 -6.81 28.12
CA VAL A 292 -16.30 -7.73 27.11
C VAL A 292 -15.64 -6.93 25.99
N VAL A 293 -14.46 -7.36 25.57
CA VAL A 293 -13.81 -6.86 24.35
C VAL A 293 -13.58 -7.99 23.36
N LEU A 294 -13.95 -7.76 22.11
CA LEU A 294 -13.67 -8.65 20.98
C LEU A 294 -12.74 -7.97 19.99
N PHE A 295 -11.67 -8.66 19.62
CA PHE A 295 -10.71 -8.15 18.66
C PHE A 295 -10.91 -8.75 17.27
N ALA A 296 -10.98 -7.90 16.25
CA ALA A 296 -11.00 -8.28 14.84
C ALA A 296 -9.82 -7.64 14.11
N VAL A 297 -9.03 -8.46 13.38
CA VAL A 297 -7.80 -7.99 12.71
C VAL A 297 -8.10 -7.13 11.48
N GLN A 298 -9.10 -7.52 10.68
CA GLN A 298 -9.42 -6.86 9.41
C GLN A 298 -10.70 -6.04 9.52
N LEU A 299 -10.80 -4.93 8.78
CA LEU A 299 -11.97 -4.05 8.82
C LEU A 299 -13.29 -4.74 8.39
N PRO A 300 -13.35 -5.57 7.32
CA PRO A 300 -14.57 -6.31 6.99
C PRO A 300 -15.05 -7.21 8.13
N LEU A 301 -14.11 -7.88 8.79
CA LEU A 301 -14.39 -8.74 9.94
C LEU A 301 -14.88 -7.92 11.13
N TYR A 302 -14.24 -6.77 11.41
CA TYR A 302 -14.68 -5.83 12.45
C TYR A 302 -16.14 -5.40 12.24
N GLU A 303 -16.50 -4.97 11.03
CA GLU A 303 -17.88 -4.55 10.70
C GLU A 303 -18.87 -5.71 10.85
N GLN A 304 -18.48 -6.90 10.38
CA GLN A 304 -19.30 -8.10 10.52
C GLN A 304 -19.54 -8.45 12.00
N GLN A 305 -18.49 -8.50 12.83
CA GLN A 305 -18.62 -8.83 14.25
C GLN A 305 -19.44 -7.76 14.98
N LYS A 306 -19.20 -6.48 14.70
CA LYS A 306 -19.98 -5.38 15.30
C LYS A 306 -21.46 -5.55 15.01
N SER A 307 -21.83 -5.77 13.75
CA SER A 307 -23.23 -5.96 13.36
C SER A 307 -23.87 -7.16 14.08
N VAL A 308 -23.20 -8.31 14.08
CA VAL A 308 -23.73 -9.55 14.69
C VAL A 308 -23.89 -9.41 16.21
N PHE A 309 -22.90 -8.83 16.89
CA PHE A 309 -22.98 -8.63 18.34
C PHE A 309 -24.02 -7.59 18.72
N SER A 310 -24.12 -6.48 17.99
CA SER A 310 -25.15 -5.46 18.23
C SER A 310 -26.55 -6.06 18.13
N GLU A 311 -26.87 -6.75 17.03
CA GLU A 311 -28.19 -7.36 16.82
C GLU A 311 -28.51 -8.44 17.87
N TYR A 312 -27.54 -9.30 18.22
CA TYR A 312 -27.76 -10.38 19.17
C TYR A 312 -28.02 -9.88 20.60
N PHE A 313 -27.31 -8.82 21.03
CA PHE A 313 -27.31 -8.34 22.41
C PHE A 313 -28.28 -7.18 22.67
N GLU A 314 -28.81 -6.52 21.64
CA GLU A 314 -29.82 -5.46 21.75
C GLU A 314 -31.05 -5.94 22.54
N ARG A 315 -31.55 -7.15 22.25
CA ARG A 315 -32.68 -7.78 22.97
C ARG A 315 -32.43 -8.07 24.45
N PHE A 316 -31.18 -8.10 24.89
CA PHE A 316 -30.79 -8.31 26.28
C PHE A 316 -30.48 -6.97 27.00
N GLY A 317 -30.58 -5.84 26.31
CA GLY A 317 -30.36 -4.50 26.87
C GLY A 317 -28.89 -4.15 27.10
N TYR A 318 -27.94 -4.90 26.54
CA TYR A 318 -26.51 -4.57 26.63
C TYR A 318 -26.11 -3.56 25.57
N LYS A 319 -25.23 -2.64 25.94
CA LYS A 319 -24.69 -1.62 25.04
C LYS A 319 -23.49 -2.18 24.27
N VAL A 320 -23.61 -2.20 22.95
CA VAL A 320 -22.56 -2.66 22.03
C VAL A 320 -22.02 -1.48 21.22
N SER A 321 -20.70 -1.29 21.24
CA SER A 321 -20.02 -0.29 20.42
C SER A 321 -18.78 -0.88 19.76
N GLY A 322 -18.20 -0.15 18.81
CA GLY A 322 -16.94 -0.55 18.20
C GLY A 322 -16.08 0.64 17.83
N ILE A 323 -14.76 0.42 17.87
CA ILE A 323 -13.75 1.40 17.46
C ILE A 323 -12.82 0.74 16.46
N SER A 324 -12.64 1.37 15.30
CA SER A 324 -11.65 0.99 14.29
C SER A 324 -10.66 2.13 14.07
N GLY A 325 -9.61 1.89 13.28
CA GLY A 325 -8.60 2.91 12.97
C GLY A 325 -9.17 4.15 12.27
N VAL A 326 -10.40 4.06 11.74
CA VAL A 326 -11.13 5.15 11.10
C VAL A 326 -11.85 6.04 12.13
N THR A 327 -12.36 5.45 13.20
CA THR A 327 -13.17 6.18 14.20
C THR A 327 -12.36 6.63 15.42
N ALA A 328 -11.17 6.07 15.65
CA ALA A 328 -10.41 6.22 16.89
C ALA A 328 -10.05 7.68 17.24
N ASP A 329 -9.78 8.53 16.25
CA ASP A 329 -9.33 9.92 16.48
C ASP A 329 -10.48 10.88 16.79
N ASN A 330 -11.73 10.48 16.54
CA ASN A 330 -12.92 11.32 16.72
C ASN A 330 -13.69 10.99 18.02
N VAL A 331 -13.21 10.04 18.82
CA VAL A 331 -13.93 9.53 19.99
C VAL A 331 -13.00 9.32 21.19
N SER A 332 -13.52 9.53 22.39
CA SER A 332 -12.80 9.14 23.61
C SER A 332 -12.89 7.62 23.78
N VAL A 333 -11.76 6.93 23.60
CA VAL A 333 -11.67 5.47 23.80
C VAL A 333 -12.07 5.10 25.23
N GLU A 334 -11.62 5.86 26.22
CA GLU A 334 -11.96 5.66 27.64
C GLU A 334 -13.48 5.73 27.87
N GLN A 335 -14.15 6.77 27.36
CA GLN A 335 -15.60 6.92 27.52
C GLN A 335 -16.38 5.82 26.79
N ILE A 336 -15.94 5.41 25.59
CA ILE A 336 -16.59 4.31 24.87
C ILE A 336 -16.43 3.01 25.65
N VAL A 337 -15.22 2.72 26.14
CA VAL A 337 -14.96 1.52 26.93
C VAL A 337 -15.79 1.56 28.20
N GLU A 338 -15.87 2.68 28.91
CA GLU A 338 -16.63 2.80 30.16
C GLU A 338 -18.15 2.64 29.93
N ASN A 339 -18.71 3.33 28.93
CA ASN A 339 -20.15 3.43 28.71
C ASN A 339 -20.80 2.22 28.02
N ASN A 340 -20.01 1.27 27.52
CA ASN A 340 -20.48 0.10 26.81
C ASN A 340 -20.14 -1.20 27.55
N ASP A 341 -20.98 -2.21 27.38
CA ASP A 341 -20.79 -3.53 28.00
C ASP A 341 -19.96 -4.43 27.07
N ILE A 342 -20.11 -4.28 25.75
CA ILE A 342 -19.40 -5.04 24.73
C ILE A 342 -18.74 -4.06 23.75
N ILE A 343 -17.43 -4.24 23.53
CA ILE A 343 -16.64 -3.39 22.64
C ILE A 343 -15.94 -4.24 21.58
N ILE A 344 -16.17 -3.93 20.31
CA ILE A 344 -15.46 -4.55 19.19
C ILE A 344 -14.31 -3.63 18.81
N LEU A 345 -13.07 -4.13 18.77
CA LEU A 345 -11.88 -3.31 18.50
C LEU A 345 -11.01 -3.90 17.40
N THR A 346 -10.39 -3.03 16.61
CA THR A 346 -9.11 -3.39 15.98
C THR A 346 -8.01 -3.35 17.05
N PRO A 347 -7.16 -4.37 17.16
CA PRO A 347 -6.28 -4.55 18.33
C PRO A 347 -5.26 -3.43 18.52
N GLN A 348 -4.83 -2.78 17.43
CA GLN A 348 -3.85 -1.69 17.50
C GLN A 348 -4.34 -0.51 18.34
N ILE A 349 -5.65 -0.27 18.39
CA ILE A 349 -6.23 0.80 19.22
C ILE A 349 -5.94 0.53 20.69
N LEU A 350 -6.19 -0.69 21.17
CA LEU A 350 -5.95 -1.02 22.56
C LEU A 350 -4.45 -1.02 22.90
N VAL A 351 -3.58 -1.46 21.98
CA VAL A 351 -2.12 -1.33 22.16
C VAL A 351 -1.73 0.14 22.39
N ASN A 352 -2.23 1.04 21.56
CA ASN A 352 -1.95 2.47 21.70
C ASN A 352 -2.53 3.04 22.99
N SER A 353 -3.76 2.67 23.36
CA SER A 353 -4.42 3.14 24.59
C SER A 353 -3.76 2.64 25.87
N LEU A 354 -3.24 1.41 25.89
CA LEU A 354 -2.45 0.87 27.02
C LEU A 354 -1.11 1.59 27.12
N LYS A 355 -0.42 1.79 25.99
CA LYS A 355 0.87 2.49 25.97
C LYS A 355 0.75 3.93 26.45
N ASN A 356 -0.31 4.62 26.04
CA ASN A 356 -0.54 6.02 26.37
C ASN A 356 -1.22 6.22 27.75
N GLY A 357 -1.57 5.13 28.44
CA GLY A 357 -2.24 5.17 29.74
C GLY A 357 -3.72 5.59 29.70
N THR A 358 -4.32 5.82 28.51
CA THR A 358 -5.76 6.09 28.36
C THR A 358 -6.61 4.94 28.89
N ILE A 359 -6.14 3.70 28.70
CA ILE A 359 -6.65 2.54 29.41
C ILE A 359 -5.53 2.10 30.35
N PRO A 360 -5.64 2.32 31.67
CA PRO A 360 -4.52 2.13 32.59
C PRO A 360 -4.21 0.65 32.85
N SER A 361 -5.21 -0.22 32.73
CA SER A 361 -5.07 -1.65 32.96
C SER A 361 -6.13 -2.42 32.17
N LEU A 362 -5.76 -3.64 31.77
CA LEU A 362 -6.69 -4.61 31.17
C LEU A 362 -7.78 -5.08 32.14
N SER A 363 -7.65 -4.79 33.44
CA SER A 363 -8.63 -5.14 34.49
C SER A 363 -9.99 -4.47 34.33
N ILE A 364 -10.08 -3.42 33.48
CA ILE A 364 -11.37 -2.84 33.08
C ILE A 364 -12.24 -3.85 32.32
N PHE A 365 -11.60 -4.79 31.62
CA PHE A 365 -12.27 -5.89 30.96
C PHE A 365 -12.37 -7.08 31.90
N THR A 366 -13.43 -7.85 31.72
CA THR A 366 -13.66 -9.11 32.42
C THR A 366 -13.52 -10.32 31.49
N LEU A 367 -13.61 -10.10 30.18
CA LEU A 367 -13.44 -11.11 29.13
C LEU A 367 -12.84 -10.45 27.88
N MET A 368 -11.80 -11.07 27.33
CA MET A 368 -11.16 -10.73 26.07
C MET A 368 -11.30 -11.87 25.07
N ILE A 369 -11.83 -11.58 23.88
CA ILE A 369 -12.03 -12.55 22.80
C ILE A 369 -11.13 -12.17 21.62
N PHE A 370 -10.19 -13.03 21.26
CA PHE A 370 -9.29 -12.86 20.14
C PHE A 370 -9.79 -13.70 18.95
N ASP A 371 -10.32 -13.06 17.91
CA ASP A 371 -10.65 -13.75 16.66
C ASP A 371 -9.38 -14.00 15.82
N GLU A 372 -9.29 -15.15 15.15
CA GLU A 372 -8.05 -15.62 14.50
C GLU A 372 -6.81 -15.53 15.43
N CYS A 373 -6.95 -16.08 16.65
CA CYS A 373 -5.99 -15.94 17.76
C CYS A 373 -4.59 -16.52 17.49
N HIS A 374 -4.40 -17.31 16.42
CA HIS A 374 -3.09 -17.79 16.00
C HIS A 374 -2.13 -16.65 15.61
N ASN A 375 -2.66 -15.44 15.38
CA ASN A 375 -1.88 -14.22 15.17
C ASN A 375 -1.16 -13.72 16.44
N THR A 376 -1.41 -14.28 17.62
CA THR A 376 -0.72 -13.93 18.87
C THR A 376 0.70 -14.49 18.90
N ASN A 377 1.55 -13.97 18.02
CA ASN A 377 2.96 -14.33 17.89
C ASN A 377 3.78 -13.11 17.48
N LYS A 378 5.10 -13.20 17.66
CA LYS A 378 6.07 -12.15 17.28
C LYS A 378 5.64 -10.76 17.79
N HIS A 379 5.57 -9.76 16.92
CA HIS A 379 5.23 -8.37 17.22
C HIS A 379 3.80 -8.01 16.79
N HIS A 380 2.93 -9.00 16.57
CA HIS A 380 1.55 -8.72 16.21
C HIS A 380 0.83 -7.99 17.37
N PRO A 381 -0.12 -7.06 17.09
CA PRO A 381 -0.82 -6.31 18.14
C PRO A 381 -1.46 -7.17 19.23
N TYR A 382 -1.95 -8.37 18.90
CA TYR A 382 -2.45 -9.32 19.91
C TYR A 382 -1.38 -9.71 20.93
N ASN A 383 -0.16 -9.99 20.47
CA ASN A 383 0.92 -10.39 21.36
C ASN A 383 1.36 -9.21 22.24
N MET A 384 1.29 -7.98 21.73
CA MET A 384 1.57 -6.77 22.51
C MET A 384 0.53 -6.55 23.63
N ILE A 385 -0.76 -6.76 23.35
CA ILE A 385 -1.82 -6.74 24.38
C ILE A 385 -1.54 -7.82 25.44
N MET A 386 -1.22 -9.03 24.99
CA MET A 386 -0.96 -10.15 25.91
C MET A 386 0.33 -9.99 26.71
N PHE A 387 1.34 -9.27 26.21
CA PHE A 387 2.52 -8.92 27.00
C PHE A 387 2.14 -8.06 28.21
N ASN A 388 1.28 -7.06 28.04
CA ASN A 388 0.77 -6.26 29.16
C ASN A 388 -0.02 -7.12 30.17
N TYR A 389 -0.89 -8.00 29.66
CA TYR A 389 -1.61 -8.97 30.50
C TYR A 389 -0.67 -9.85 31.33
N LEU A 390 0.35 -10.44 30.69
CA LEU A 390 1.29 -11.35 31.35
C LEU A 390 2.23 -10.63 32.32
N ASP A 391 2.60 -9.38 32.03
CA ASP A 391 3.39 -8.56 32.94
C ASP A 391 2.61 -8.25 34.22
N GLN A 392 1.31 -7.95 34.13
CA GLN A 392 0.44 -7.79 35.29
C GLN A 392 0.29 -9.11 36.08
N LYS A 393 0.09 -10.23 35.36
CA LYS A 393 -0.06 -11.57 35.96
C LYS A 393 1.19 -12.01 36.73
N LEU A 394 2.37 -11.85 36.13
CA LEU A 394 3.65 -12.32 36.69
C LEU A 394 4.29 -11.30 37.64
N GLY A 395 3.91 -10.01 37.52
CA GLY A 395 4.45 -8.92 38.32
C GLY A 395 3.89 -8.81 39.75
N GLY A 396 2.94 -9.68 40.13
CA GLY A 396 2.38 -9.72 41.48
C GLY A 396 1.31 -8.65 41.77
N SER A 397 0.71 -8.04 40.74
CA SER A 397 -0.45 -7.16 40.94
C SER A 397 -1.63 -7.95 41.53
N SER A 398 -2.36 -7.33 42.46
CA SER A 398 -3.61 -7.88 43.03
C SER A 398 -4.83 -7.68 42.13
N ASP A 399 -4.68 -6.95 41.02
CA ASP A 399 -5.78 -6.60 40.13
C ASP A 399 -6.32 -7.83 39.38
N SER A 400 -7.65 -7.92 39.25
CA SER A 400 -8.31 -9.02 38.55
C SER A 400 -8.08 -8.94 37.04
N LEU A 401 -7.51 -9.99 36.47
CA LEU A 401 -7.31 -10.10 35.03
C LEU A 401 -8.58 -10.61 34.31
N PRO A 402 -8.85 -10.15 33.08
CA PRO A 402 -9.94 -10.69 32.27
C PRO A 402 -9.71 -12.14 31.91
N GLN A 403 -10.79 -12.90 31.75
CA GLN A 403 -10.73 -14.20 31.09
C GLN A 403 -10.29 -14.02 29.63
N VAL A 404 -9.46 -14.92 29.10
CA VAL A 404 -8.95 -14.86 27.73
C VAL A 404 -9.46 -16.03 26.90
N ILE A 405 -10.11 -15.71 25.77
CA ILE A 405 -10.63 -16.68 24.81
C ILE A 405 -10.03 -16.42 23.43
N GLY A 406 -9.44 -17.46 22.83
CA GLY A 406 -8.94 -17.41 21.46
C GLY A 406 -9.80 -18.23 20.52
N LEU A 407 -10.20 -17.69 19.37
CA LEU A 407 -10.91 -18.40 18.32
C LEU A 407 -9.96 -18.63 17.14
N THR A 408 -9.86 -19.87 16.64
CA THR A 408 -9.08 -20.13 15.42
C THR A 408 -9.58 -21.37 14.68
N ALA A 409 -9.36 -21.41 13.36
CA ALA A 409 -9.51 -22.65 12.59
C ALA A 409 -8.29 -23.56 12.67
N SER A 410 -7.13 -23.02 13.03
CA SER A 410 -5.86 -23.73 13.14
C SER A 410 -4.93 -22.98 14.07
N VAL A 411 -4.34 -23.66 15.05
CA VAL A 411 -3.30 -23.09 15.91
C VAL A 411 -1.94 -23.01 15.20
N GLY A 412 -1.75 -23.79 14.14
CA GLY A 412 -0.48 -23.86 13.41
C GLY A 412 0.61 -24.64 14.17
N VAL A 413 1.75 -24.82 13.52
CA VAL A 413 2.93 -25.53 14.08
C VAL A 413 4.26 -24.82 13.77
N GLY A 414 4.21 -23.62 13.19
CA GLY A 414 5.39 -22.90 12.71
C GLY A 414 6.27 -23.75 11.79
N ASP A 415 7.57 -23.75 12.08
CA ASP A 415 8.60 -24.49 11.35
C ASP A 415 8.89 -25.88 11.93
N ALA A 416 8.00 -26.39 12.79
CA ALA A 416 8.17 -27.70 13.42
C ALA A 416 8.33 -28.84 12.39
N LYS A 417 9.31 -29.70 12.65
CA LYS A 417 9.63 -30.88 11.83
C LYS A 417 9.08 -32.19 12.41
N ASN A 418 8.72 -32.19 13.70
CA ASN A 418 8.19 -33.34 14.42
C ASN A 418 7.09 -32.93 15.42
N THR A 419 6.39 -33.91 15.96
CA THR A 419 5.28 -33.71 16.91
C THR A 419 5.71 -33.09 18.23
N ALA A 420 6.95 -33.29 18.69
CA ALA A 420 7.45 -32.68 19.92
C ALA A 420 7.63 -31.16 19.73
N GLU A 421 8.27 -30.74 18.64
CA GLU A 421 8.40 -29.32 18.25
C GLU A 421 7.04 -28.67 18.00
N ALA A 422 6.10 -29.39 17.38
CA ALA A 422 4.73 -28.89 17.17
C ALA A 422 4.00 -28.70 18.50
N THR A 423 4.14 -29.64 19.43
CA THR A 423 3.59 -29.53 20.79
C THR A 423 4.16 -28.32 21.50
N GLU A 424 5.48 -28.10 21.41
CA GLU A 424 6.15 -26.94 22.01
C GLU A 424 5.71 -25.62 21.38
N TYR A 425 5.50 -25.58 20.06
CA TYR A 425 4.92 -24.42 19.38
C TYR A 425 3.51 -24.10 19.89
N ILE A 426 2.65 -25.11 20.02
CA ILE A 426 1.28 -24.93 20.53
C ILE A 426 1.30 -24.51 22.01
N CYS A 427 2.20 -25.07 22.83
CA CYS A 427 2.39 -24.64 24.22
C CYS A 427 2.80 -23.18 24.30
N ARG A 428 3.70 -22.71 23.42
CA ARG A 428 4.08 -21.30 23.34
C ARG A 428 2.90 -20.40 22.98
N LEU A 429 2.08 -20.77 22.00
CA LEU A 429 0.86 -20.02 21.68
C LEU A 429 -0.11 -19.97 22.86
N CYS A 430 -0.33 -21.11 23.53
CA CYS A 430 -1.15 -21.18 24.74
C CYS A 430 -0.57 -20.29 25.86
N ALA A 431 0.75 -20.25 26.00
CA ALA A 431 1.43 -19.43 26.98
C ALA A 431 1.28 -17.94 26.68
N SER A 432 1.39 -17.55 25.40
CA SER A 432 1.15 -16.18 24.94
C SER A 432 -0.28 -15.72 25.21
N LEU A 433 -1.28 -16.59 25.08
CA LEU A 433 -2.70 -16.26 25.36
C LEU A 433 -3.15 -16.58 26.79
N ASP A 434 -2.24 -17.04 27.65
CA ASP A 434 -2.53 -17.52 29.00
C ASP A 434 -3.64 -18.58 29.10
N THR A 435 -3.70 -19.50 28.15
CA THR A 435 -4.76 -20.51 28.09
C THR A 435 -4.33 -21.83 28.73
N SER A 436 -5.21 -22.36 29.58
CA SER A 436 -5.04 -23.67 30.22
C SER A 436 -5.85 -24.78 29.56
N VAL A 437 -6.65 -24.46 28.54
CA VAL A 437 -7.44 -25.43 27.78
C VAL A 437 -7.35 -25.11 26.29
N VAL A 438 -7.08 -26.13 25.49
CA VAL A 438 -7.34 -26.09 24.04
C VAL A 438 -8.53 -27.00 23.79
N THR A 439 -9.67 -26.43 23.43
CA THR A 439 -10.89 -27.18 23.15
C THR A 439 -11.09 -27.38 21.65
N THR A 440 -11.51 -28.59 21.31
CA THR A 440 -11.85 -29.07 19.96
C THR A 440 -13.11 -29.92 20.11
N VAL A 441 -13.88 -30.10 19.04
CA VAL A 441 -15.01 -31.04 19.07
C VAL A 441 -14.48 -32.46 19.16
N ARG A 442 -15.02 -33.25 20.10
CA ARG A 442 -14.66 -34.64 20.38
C ARG A 442 -15.92 -35.49 20.53
N ASP A 443 -16.78 -35.12 21.47
CA ASP A 443 -17.95 -35.94 21.81
C ASP A 443 -19.04 -35.83 20.74
N ASN A 444 -19.11 -34.69 20.05
CA ASN A 444 -20.10 -34.39 19.01
C ASN A 444 -19.47 -34.29 17.62
N LEU A 445 -18.43 -35.09 17.33
CA LEU A 445 -17.75 -35.08 16.03
C LEU A 445 -18.69 -35.43 14.87
N GLU A 446 -19.57 -36.41 15.05
CA GLU A 446 -20.55 -36.81 14.04
C GLU A 446 -21.48 -35.65 13.66
N GLU A 447 -22.01 -34.90 14.65
CA GLU A 447 -22.83 -33.71 14.40
C GLU A 447 -22.05 -32.60 13.68
N LEU A 448 -20.77 -32.40 14.03
CA LEU A 448 -19.93 -31.41 13.35
C LEU A 448 -19.68 -31.80 11.88
N GLU A 449 -19.41 -33.07 11.60
CA GLU A 449 -19.12 -33.56 10.25
C GLU A 449 -20.35 -33.50 9.32
N GLU A 450 -21.56 -33.52 9.87
CA GLU A 450 -22.80 -33.25 9.12
C GLU A 450 -22.98 -31.78 8.73
N VAL A 451 -22.40 -30.85 9.50
CA VAL A 451 -22.54 -29.40 9.29
C VAL A 451 -21.38 -28.82 8.50
N VAL A 452 -20.16 -29.27 8.78
CA VAL A 452 -18.93 -28.79 8.16
C VAL A 452 -18.25 -29.91 7.42
N TYR A 453 -18.47 -29.94 6.11
CA TYR A 453 -17.82 -30.91 5.25
C TYR A 453 -16.35 -30.55 5.02
N LYS A 454 -15.46 -31.49 5.32
CA LYS A 454 -14.04 -31.39 4.97
C LYS A 454 -13.88 -31.80 3.49
N PRO A 455 -13.56 -30.88 2.58
CA PRO A 455 -13.50 -31.21 1.16
C PRO A 455 -12.36 -32.19 0.90
N ARG A 456 -12.60 -33.16 0.02
CA ARG A 456 -11.56 -34.08 -0.44
C ARG A 456 -10.55 -33.32 -1.29
N LYS A 457 -9.27 -33.50 -0.98
CA LYS A 457 -8.18 -32.79 -1.67
C LYS A 457 -7.61 -33.62 -2.80
N PHE A 458 -7.43 -32.99 -3.95
CA PHE A 458 -6.92 -33.59 -5.18
C PHE A 458 -5.71 -32.81 -5.67
N PHE A 459 -4.64 -33.51 -5.97
CA PHE A 459 -3.44 -32.94 -6.59
C PHE A 459 -3.50 -33.17 -8.09
N ARG A 460 -3.45 -32.09 -8.86
CA ARG A 460 -3.39 -32.12 -10.32
C ARG A 460 -2.07 -31.52 -10.74
N LYS A 461 -1.06 -32.39 -10.85
CA LYS A 461 0.20 -32.05 -11.51
C LYS A 461 -0.09 -31.94 -13.00
N VAL A 462 0.20 -30.78 -13.56
CA VAL A 462 0.06 -30.51 -14.98
C VAL A 462 1.42 -30.19 -15.56
N GLU A 463 1.60 -30.40 -16.85
CA GLU A 463 2.84 -30.00 -17.52
C GLU A 463 2.76 -28.52 -17.91
N SER A 464 3.89 -27.82 -17.87
CA SER A 464 4.02 -26.53 -18.53
C SER A 464 4.12 -26.74 -20.05
N ARG A 465 3.99 -25.66 -20.82
CA ARG A 465 4.19 -25.73 -22.28
C ARG A 465 5.58 -26.26 -22.61
N THR A 466 5.67 -27.28 -23.45
CA THR A 466 6.94 -27.88 -23.89
C THR A 466 7.74 -26.94 -24.79
N THR A 467 7.05 -26.14 -25.60
CA THR A 467 7.64 -25.05 -26.38
C THR A 467 6.88 -23.77 -26.09
N ASN A 468 7.63 -22.69 -25.81
CA ASN A 468 7.03 -21.39 -25.52
C ASN A 468 7.66 -20.34 -26.44
N LYS A 469 7.24 -20.37 -27.71
CA LYS A 469 7.71 -19.42 -28.75
C LYS A 469 7.46 -17.97 -28.34
N PHE A 470 6.32 -17.70 -27.71
CA PHE A 470 6.01 -16.39 -27.13
C PHE A 470 7.08 -15.95 -26.12
N LYS A 471 7.43 -16.83 -25.16
CA LYS A 471 8.49 -16.55 -24.20
C LYS A 471 9.84 -16.31 -24.88
N CYS A 472 10.18 -17.06 -25.93
CA CYS A 472 11.42 -16.85 -26.68
C CYS A 472 11.46 -15.44 -27.30
N ILE A 473 10.40 -15.02 -28.00
CA ILE A 473 10.33 -13.70 -28.64
C ILE A 473 10.39 -12.58 -27.60
N ILE A 474 9.59 -12.66 -26.54
CA ILE A 474 9.58 -11.63 -25.50
C ILE A 474 10.92 -11.60 -24.75
N SER A 475 11.54 -12.76 -24.47
CA SER A 475 12.87 -12.83 -23.85
C SER A 475 13.94 -12.22 -24.74
N GLN A 476 13.82 -12.37 -26.07
CA GLN A 476 14.70 -11.72 -27.03
C GLN A 476 14.50 -10.20 -27.02
N LEU A 477 13.26 -9.71 -27.06
CA LEU A 477 12.98 -8.26 -26.92
C LEU A 477 13.50 -7.69 -25.59
N MET A 478 13.40 -8.46 -24.50
CA MET A 478 13.98 -8.08 -23.20
C MET A 478 15.50 -8.03 -23.25
N ALA A 479 16.16 -9.01 -23.87
CA ALA A 479 17.62 -9.02 -24.02
C ALA A 479 18.12 -7.86 -24.90
N GLU A 480 17.42 -7.57 -26.00
CA GLU A 480 17.70 -6.42 -26.88
C GLU A 480 17.51 -5.10 -26.12
N THR A 481 16.44 -4.98 -25.33
CA THR A 481 16.20 -3.79 -24.49
C THR A 481 17.26 -3.64 -23.39
N GLU A 482 17.69 -4.73 -22.76
CA GLU A 482 18.82 -4.69 -21.82
C GLU A 482 20.12 -4.26 -22.51
N ALA A 483 20.38 -4.70 -23.75
CA ALA A 483 21.54 -4.29 -24.52
C ALA A 483 21.52 -2.79 -24.85
N LEU A 484 20.36 -2.25 -25.24
CA LEU A 484 20.18 -0.80 -25.44
C LEU A 484 20.37 -0.01 -24.14
N ALA A 485 19.93 -0.55 -23.00
CA ALA A 485 20.17 0.06 -21.70
C ALA A 485 21.66 0.07 -21.33
N LYS A 486 22.40 -0.99 -21.71
CA LYS A 486 23.85 -1.10 -21.48
C LYS A 486 24.67 -0.17 -22.37
N SER A 487 24.30 -0.01 -23.65
CA SER A 487 25.06 0.82 -24.58
C SER A 487 25.14 2.28 -24.11
N ILE A 488 24.10 2.79 -23.45
CA ILE A 488 24.10 4.12 -22.84
C ILE A 488 25.22 4.28 -21.79
N PHE A 489 25.53 3.22 -21.05
CA PHE A 489 26.57 3.24 -20.02
C PHE A 489 27.97 3.00 -20.58
N GLU A 490 28.10 2.19 -21.63
CA GLU A 490 29.38 1.91 -22.29
C GLU A 490 29.96 3.16 -22.96
N GLU A 491 29.12 4.05 -23.49
CA GLU A 491 29.51 5.37 -24.00
C GLU A 491 30.15 6.28 -22.92
N LEU A 492 29.92 6.00 -21.62
CA LEU A 492 30.30 6.85 -20.48
C LEU A 492 31.49 6.32 -19.66
N GLY A 493 32.00 5.14 -20.00
CA GLY A 493 33.31 4.62 -19.56
C GLY A 493 33.54 4.36 -18.06
N THR A 494 32.53 4.48 -17.17
CA THR A 494 32.76 4.45 -15.70
C THR A 494 31.77 3.63 -14.87
N VAL A 495 30.60 3.24 -15.39
CA VAL A 495 29.58 2.49 -14.63
C VAL A 495 28.95 1.40 -15.50
N THR A 496 28.86 0.15 -15.04
CA THR A 496 28.14 -0.92 -15.74
C THR A 496 26.76 -1.13 -15.12
N LEU A 497 25.78 -1.58 -15.92
CA LEU A 497 24.42 -1.89 -15.46
C LEU A 497 24.43 -2.95 -14.34
N GLU A 498 25.39 -3.87 -14.38
CA GLU A 498 25.61 -4.90 -13.36
C GLU A 498 26.06 -4.32 -12.00
N ASN A 499 26.73 -3.17 -11.97
CA ASN A 499 27.16 -2.54 -10.72
C ASN A 499 26.02 -1.79 -10.00
N LEU A 500 24.88 -1.57 -10.66
CA LEU A 500 23.74 -0.85 -10.10
C LEU A 500 22.84 -1.73 -9.21
N SER A 501 23.00 -3.06 -9.23
CA SER A 501 22.21 -3.98 -8.42
C SER A 501 23.02 -5.23 -8.03
N GLN A 502 22.96 -5.60 -6.74
CA GLN A 502 23.61 -6.82 -6.25
C GLN A 502 22.82 -8.11 -6.56
N ILE A 503 21.66 -8.03 -7.21
CA ILE A 503 20.82 -9.19 -7.52
C ILE A 503 21.43 -9.96 -8.71
N GLN A 504 22.12 -11.07 -8.39
CA GLN A 504 22.71 -11.98 -9.37
C GLN A 504 21.71 -13.06 -9.83
N ASN A 505 21.98 -13.72 -10.97
CA ASN A 505 21.17 -14.81 -11.52
C ASN A 505 19.68 -14.45 -11.66
N ARG A 506 19.41 -13.41 -12.47
CA ARG A 506 18.06 -12.93 -12.79
C ARG A 506 17.54 -13.64 -14.04
N ASN A 507 16.35 -14.23 -13.95
CA ASN A 507 15.68 -14.88 -15.07
C ASN A 507 14.44 -14.08 -15.46
N PHE A 508 14.17 -13.93 -16.75
CA PHE A 508 12.97 -13.26 -17.23
C PHE A 508 11.69 -13.97 -16.81
N GLY A 509 10.62 -13.19 -16.57
CA GLY A 509 9.32 -13.69 -16.13
C GLY A 509 9.31 -14.14 -14.68
N THR A 510 10.08 -13.48 -13.80
CA THR A 510 10.18 -13.85 -12.38
C THR A 510 10.03 -12.66 -11.44
N GLN A 511 9.62 -12.95 -10.20
CA GLN A 511 9.56 -11.93 -9.14
C GLN A 511 10.96 -11.33 -8.83
N LYS A 512 12.01 -12.15 -8.97
CA LYS A 512 13.41 -11.74 -8.76
C LYS A 512 13.86 -10.70 -9.79
N TYR A 513 13.40 -10.84 -11.04
CA TYR A 513 13.66 -9.86 -12.09
C TYR A 513 12.98 -8.51 -11.81
N GLU A 514 11.73 -8.54 -11.32
CA GLU A 514 11.03 -7.31 -10.91
C GLU A 514 11.78 -6.57 -9.77
N GLN A 515 12.30 -7.31 -8.78
CA GLN A 515 13.12 -6.74 -7.71
C GLN A 515 14.40 -6.08 -8.24
N TRP A 516 15.04 -6.68 -9.24
CA TRP A 516 16.20 -6.11 -9.93
C TRP A 516 15.86 -4.79 -10.63
N ILE A 517 14.75 -4.72 -11.37
CA ILE A 517 14.26 -3.48 -12.00
C ILE A 517 14.10 -2.37 -10.95
N ILE A 518 13.47 -2.68 -9.81
CA ILE A 518 13.25 -1.70 -8.73
C ILE A 518 14.59 -1.20 -8.17
N ALA A 519 15.57 -2.09 -7.99
CA ALA A 519 16.89 -1.72 -7.50
C ALA A 519 17.62 -0.80 -8.50
N VAL A 520 17.59 -1.14 -9.80
CA VAL A 520 18.20 -0.32 -10.86
C VAL A 520 17.55 1.06 -10.91
N GLN A 521 16.23 1.14 -10.98
CA GLN A 521 15.51 2.42 -10.98
C GLN A 521 15.89 3.30 -9.78
N LYS A 522 16.03 2.71 -8.58
CA LYS A 522 16.48 3.43 -7.38
C LYS A 522 17.92 3.93 -7.49
N ALA A 523 18.81 3.18 -8.11
CA ALA A 523 20.19 3.62 -8.34
C ALA A 523 20.25 4.79 -9.35
N CYS A 524 19.40 4.78 -10.39
CA CYS A 524 19.30 5.88 -11.35
C CYS A 524 18.88 7.21 -10.70
N MET A 525 18.08 7.16 -9.64
CA MET A 525 17.61 8.35 -8.93
C MET A 525 18.74 9.11 -8.20
N VAL A 526 19.81 8.41 -7.84
CA VAL A 526 20.96 8.98 -7.13
C VAL A 526 22.15 9.22 -8.07
N PHE A 527 21.99 8.95 -9.36
CA PHE A 527 23.03 9.10 -10.36
C PHE A 527 23.33 10.58 -10.60
N GLN A 528 24.62 10.94 -10.62
CA GLN A 528 25.05 12.32 -10.83
C GLN A 528 26.18 12.36 -11.84
N MET A 529 26.06 13.25 -12.81
CA MET A 529 27.09 13.54 -13.80
C MET A 529 27.46 15.04 -13.79
N PRO A 530 28.66 15.40 -14.25
CA PRO A 530 29.08 16.78 -14.40
C PRO A 530 28.15 17.57 -15.34
N ASP A 531 27.76 16.96 -16.46
CA ASP A 531 26.80 17.51 -17.42
C ASP A 531 25.37 17.14 -17.02
N LYS A 532 24.57 18.15 -16.69
CA LYS A 532 23.20 17.97 -16.17
C LYS A 532 22.17 17.68 -17.25
N ASP A 533 22.42 18.10 -18.48
CA ASP A 533 21.56 17.82 -19.63
C ASP A 533 21.78 16.38 -20.08
N GLU A 534 23.03 15.95 -20.12
CA GLU A 534 23.41 14.57 -20.43
C GLU A 534 22.93 13.59 -19.34
N GLU A 535 23.11 13.93 -18.05
CA GLU A 535 22.53 13.19 -16.91
C GLU A 535 21.02 12.99 -17.08
N SER A 536 20.32 14.05 -17.49
CA SER A 536 18.88 14.04 -17.68
C SER A 536 18.46 13.10 -18.80
N ARG A 537 19.16 13.16 -19.93
CA ARG A 537 18.97 12.30 -21.10
C ARG A 537 19.13 10.84 -20.75
N ILE A 538 20.22 10.49 -20.06
CA ILE A 538 20.56 9.12 -19.67
C ILE A 538 19.57 8.56 -18.66
N CYS A 539 19.24 9.32 -17.62
CA CYS A 539 18.28 8.86 -16.60
C CYS A 539 16.90 8.62 -17.22
N LYS A 540 16.42 9.54 -18.07
CA LYS A 540 15.15 9.38 -18.78
C LYS A 540 15.14 8.11 -19.64
N ALA A 541 16.19 7.90 -20.42
CA ALA A 541 16.33 6.72 -21.27
C ALA A 541 16.32 5.41 -20.47
N LEU A 542 17.02 5.38 -19.35
CA LEU A 542 17.09 4.18 -18.49
C LEU A 542 15.76 3.89 -17.78
N PHE A 543 15.02 4.92 -17.36
CA PHE A 543 13.66 4.76 -16.86
C PHE A 543 12.73 4.20 -17.93
N LEU A 544 12.85 4.66 -19.17
CA LEU A 544 12.07 4.11 -20.29
C LEU A 544 12.36 2.62 -20.49
N TYR A 545 13.62 2.23 -20.60
CA TYR A 545 13.99 0.81 -20.77
C TYR A 545 13.53 -0.07 -19.61
N THR A 546 13.80 0.34 -18.36
CA THR A 546 13.41 -0.43 -17.17
C THR A 546 11.89 -0.57 -17.03
N SER A 547 11.13 0.44 -17.43
CA SER A 547 9.66 0.40 -17.45
C SER A 547 9.13 -0.60 -18.49
N HIS A 548 9.70 -0.61 -19.70
CA HIS A 548 9.34 -1.57 -20.74
C HIS A 548 9.73 -3.01 -20.33
N LEU A 549 10.93 -3.20 -19.76
CA LEU A 549 11.37 -4.49 -19.21
C LEU A 549 10.42 -5.03 -18.14
N ARG A 550 9.86 -4.16 -17.28
CA ARG A 550 8.84 -4.56 -16.30
C ARG A 550 7.59 -5.09 -17.00
N LYS A 551 7.11 -4.40 -18.03
CA LYS A 551 5.92 -4.82 -18.79
C LYS A 551 6.13 -6.14 -19.53
N TYR A 552 7.30 -6.36 -20.13
CA TYR A 552 7.64 -7.65 -20.71
C TYR A 552 7.73 -8.76 -19.67
N ASN A 553 8.34 -8.50 -18.51
CA ASN A 553 8.40 -9.46 -17.41
C ASN A 553 7.01 -9.86 -16.91
N ASP A 554 6.11 -8.89 -16.73
CA ASP A 554 4.71 -9.14 -16.35
C ASP A 554 4.00 -9.99 -17.40
N ALA A 555 4.18 -9.68 -18.70
CA ALA A 555 3.60 -10.44 -19.80
C ALA A 555 4.09 -11.89 -19.84
N LEU A 556 5.36 -12.15 -19.50
CA LEU A 556 5.87 -13.52 -19.38
C LEU A 556 5.20 -14.29 -18.22
N ILE A 557 4.98 -13.64 -17.07
CA ILE A 557 4.28 -14.24 -15.93
C ILE A 557 2.83 -14.56 -16.31
N ILE A 558 2.14 -13.63 -16.98
CA ILE A 558 0.77 -13.85 -17.49
C ILE A 558 0.78 -15.00 -18.51
N SER A 559 1.74 -15.05 -19.43
CA SER A 559 1.81 -16.09 -20.45
C SER A 559 2.02 -17.48 -19.86
N GLU A 560 2.84 -17.62 -18.83
CA GLU A 560 3.10 -18.90 -18.15
C GLU A 560 1.81 -19.49 -17.56
N ASP A 561 1.02 -18.67 -16.87
CA ASP A 561 -0.12 -19.13 -16.07
C ASP A 561 -1.50 -18.84 -16.73
N ALA A 562 -1.58 -18.07 -17.81
CA ALA A 562 -2.80 -17.80 -18.58
C ALA A 562 -2.57 -18.04 -20.08
N ARG A 563 -3.31 -17.36 -20.97
CA ARG A 563 -3.10 -17.47 -22.43
C ARG A 563 -2.05 -16.48 -22.92
N MET A 564 -1.39 -16.83 -24.01
CA MET A 564 -0.52 -15.89 -24.74
C MET A 564 -1.31 -14.69 -25.26
N LYS A 565 -2.58 -14.87 -25.62
CA LYS A 565 -3.51 -13.78 -25.97
C LYS A 565 -3.65 -12.76 -24.84
N ASP A 566 -3.79 -13.20 -23.58
CA ASP A 566 -3.94 -12.29 -22.43
C ASP A 566 -2.66 -11.49 -22.19
N ALA A 567 -1.50 -12.16 -22.28
CA ALA A 567 -0.19 -11.51 -22.21
C ALA A 567 0.04 -10.51 -23.37
N LEU A 568 -0.34 -10.88 -24.59
CA LEU A 568 -0.23 -10.00 -25.75
C LEU A 568 -1.17 -8.81 -25.65
N ASN A 569 -2.41 -9.01 -25.20
CA ASN A 569 -3.36 -7.92 -24.96
C ASN A 569 -2.87 -6.95 -23.88
N TYR A 570 -2.22 -7.47 -22.82
CA TYR A 570 -1.56 -6.64 -21.82
C TYR A 570 -0.49 -5.74 -22.46
N LEU A 571 0.37 -6.29 -23.32
CA LEU A 571 1.39 -5.51 -24.04
C LEU A 571 0.78 -4.56 -25.07
N LYS A 572 -0.20 -4.98 -25.87
CA LYS A 572 -0.91 -4.13 -26.85
C LYS A 572 -1.55 -2.92 -26.18
N ASN A 573 -2.21 -3.13 -25.05
CA ASN A 573 -2.79 -2.03 -24.27
C ASN A 573 -1.70 -1.06 -23.79
N PHE A 574 -0.56 -1.58 -23.31
CA PHE A 574 0.57 -0.76 -22.92
C PHE A 574 1.12 0.08 -24.09
N PHE A 575 1.46 -0.55 -25.23
CA PHE A 575 2.00 0.17 -26.39
C PHE A 575 0.99 1.11 -27.08
N ARG A 576 -0.30 0.79 -27.05
CA ARG A 576 -1.36 1.71 -27.49
C ARG A 576 -1.38 2.97 -26.63
N ASN A 577 -1.27 2.81 -25.31
CA ASN A 577 -1.23 3.94 -24.40
C ASN A 577 0.05 4.77 -24.59
N VAL A 578 1.20 4.12 -24.81
CA VAL A 578 2.47 4.80 -25.12
C VAL A 578 2.35 5.64 -26.40
N ARG A 579 1.74 5.11 -27.46
CA ARG A 579 1.50 5.83 -28.72
C ARG A 579 0.49 6.96 -28.63
N ALA A 580 -0.55 6.77 -27.82
CA ALA A 580 -1.55 7.81 -27.61
C ALA A 580 -0.98 8.98 -26.79
N ALA A 581 0.02 8.70 -25.96
CA ALA A 581 0.83 9.67 -25.25
C ALA A 581 1.99 10.21 -26.11
N GLY A 582 2.83 11.07 -25.53
CA GLY A 582 4.03 11.56 -26.20
C GLY A 582 4.94 10.40 -26.58
N PHE A 583 5.36 10.38 -27.85
CA PHE A 583 6.02 9.26 -28.52
C PHE A 583 7.48 9.62 -28.80
N ASP A 584 8.34 9.53 -27.78
CA ASP A 584 9.76 9.89 -27.85
C ASP A 584 10.54 8.95 -28.80
N ALA A 585 11.72 9.34 -29.29
CA ALA A 585 12.52 8.55 -30.23
C ALA A 585 12.87 7.15 -29.69
N ILE A 586 13.16 7.03 -28.39
CA ILE A 586 13.40 5.73 -27.73
C ILE A 586 12.12 4.89 -27.71
N GLU A 587 10.97 5.50 -27.43
CA GLU A 587 9.69 4.78 -27.40
C GLU A 587 9.23 4.40 -28.81
N GLN A 588 9.55 5.21 -29.82
CA GLN A 588 9.39 4.87 -31.23
C GLN A 588 10.20 3.64 -31.59
N ASP A 589 11.50 3.60 -31.27
CA ASP A 589 12.36 2.43 -31.51
C ASP A 589 11.85 1.18 -30.76
N LEU A 590 11.54 1.30 -29.46
CA LEU A 590 11.02 0.17 -28.67
C LEU A 590 9.66 -0.33 -29.18
N THR A 591 8.78 0.59 -29.60
CA THR A 591 7.48 0.24 -30.17
C THR A 591 7.66 -0.41 -31.54
N GLN A 592 8.53 0.12 -32.39
CA GLN A 592 8.84 -0.44 -33.70
C GLN A 592 9.38 -1.87 -33.56
N ARG A 593 10.35 -2.11 -32.67
CA ARG A 593 10.87 -3.46 -32.39
C ARG A 593 9.79 -4.43 -31.93
N PHE A 594 8.86 -3.96 -31.09
CA PHE A 594 7.71 -4.77 -30.69
C PHE A 594 6.76 -5.04 -31.88
N GLU A 595 6.49 -4.05 -32.72
CA GLU A 595 5.63 -4.16 -33.90
C GLU A 595 6.20 -5.10 -34.97
N GLU A 596 7.51 -5.10 -35.18
CA GLU A 596 8.21 -6.03 -36.06
C GLU A 596 7.97 -7.50 -35.64
N LYS A 597 7.76 -7.74 -34.35
CA LYS A 597 7.42 -9.06 -33.80
C LYS A 597 5.92 -9.29 -33.61
N LEU A 598 5.08 -8.26 -33.81
CA LEU A 598 3.67 -8.32 -33.45
C LEU A 598 2.89 -9.34 -34.27
N LEU A 599 3.09 -9.39 -35.59
CA LEU A 599 2.41 -10.36 -36.47
C LEU A 599 2.77 -11.81 -36.08
N GLU A 600 4.04 -12.05 -35.73
CA GLU A 600 4.50 -13.35 -35.26
C GLU A 600 3.86 -13.71 -33.90
N LEU A 601 3.86 -12.76 -32.95
CA LEU A 601 3.23 -12.93 -31.64
C LEU A 601 1.72 -13.17 -31.76
N GLU A 602 1.03 -12.48 -32.67
CA GLU A 602 -0.39 -12.68 -32.95
C GLU A 602 -0.65 -14.08 -33.53
N GLY A 603 0.13 -14.49 -34.52
CA GLY A 603 0.07 -15.84 -35.10
C GLY A 603 0.26 -16.92 -34.05
N ILE A 604 1.26 -16.79 -33.18
CA ILE A 604 1.52 -17.72 -32.08
C ILE A 604 0.39 -17.70 -31.05
N SER A 605 -0.17 -16.53 -30.75
CA SER A 605 -1.23 -16.39 -29.73
C SER A 605 -2.58 -16.97 -30.15
N MET A 606 -2.85 -17.03 -31.45
CA MET A 606 -4.09 -17.57 -32.02
C MET A 606 -3.96 -19.05 -32.44
N ASP A 607 -2.73 -19.57 -32.52
CA ASP A 607 -2.46 -20.96 -32.87
C ASP A 607 -2.95 -21.91 -31.75
N PRO A 608 -3.93 -22.79 -32.04
CA PRO A 608 -4.49 -23.74 -31.07
C PRO A 608 -3.46 -24.72 -30.50
N SER A 609 -2.34 -24.96 -31.19
CA SER A 609 -1.27 -25.83 -30.68
C SER A 609 -0.53 -25.23 -29.48
N ASN A 610 -0.61 -23.90 -29.29
CA ASN A 610 0.04 -23.17 -28.19
C ASN A 610 -0.87 -22.98 -26.95
N GLU A 611 -2.04 -23.62 -26.93
CA GLU A 611 -2.95 -23.61 -25.80
C GLU A 611 -2.24 -24.05 -24.50
N ASN A 612 -2.51 -23.35 -23.39
CA ASN A 612 -1.91 -23.65 -22.10
C ASN A 612 -2.44 -24.98 -21.55
N PRO A 613 -1.61 -26.02 -21.33
CA PRO A 613 -2.07 -27.27 -20.73
C PRO A 613 -2.73 -27.06 -19.36
N LYS A 614 -2.22 -26.12 -18.55
CA LYS A 614 -2.79 -25.78 -17.24
C LYS A 614 -4.26 -25.33 -17.36
N LEU A 615 -4.58 -24.55 -18.39
CA LEU A 615 -5.94 -24.09 -18.66
C LEU A 615 -6.83 -25.19 -19.23
N LYS A 616 -6.27 -26.16 -19.95
CA LYS A 616 -7.02 -27.36 -20.40
C LYS A 616 -7.49 -28.18 -19.22
N ASP A 617 -6.60 -28.45 -18.26
CA ASP A 617 -6.95 -29.16 -17.04
C ASP A 617 -7.92 -28.35 -16.16
N LEU A 618 -7.72 -27.03 -16.06
CA LEU A 618 -8.67 -26.17 -15.35
C LEU A 618 -10.06 -26.20 -16.00
N CYS A 619 -10.13 -26.12 -17.33
CA CYS A 619 -11.38 -26.24 -18.08
C CYS A 619 -12.03 -27.61 -17.85
N PHE A 620 -11.26 -28.70 -17.91
CA PHE A 620 -11.76 -30.04 -17.67
C PHE A 620 -12.36 -30.18 -16.27
N ILE A 621 -11.66 -29.72 -15.22
CA ILE A 621 -12.18 -29.74 -13.85
C ILE A 621 -13.49 -28.95 -13.74
N LEU A 622 -13.54 -27.75 -14.30
CA LEU A 622 -14.76 -26.92 -14.28
C LEU A 622 -15.91 -27.60 -15.04
N GLN A 623 -15.66 -28.14 -16.22
CA GLN A 623 -16.71 -28.82 -17.00
C GLN A 623 -17.25 -30.05 -16.29
N GLU A 624 -16.37 -30.92 -15.78
CA GLU A 624 -16.78 -32.14 -15.07
C GLU A 624 -17.61 -31.82 -13.83
N GLU A 625 -17.15 -30.89 -12.98
CA GLU A 625 -17.84 -30.58 -11.72
C GLU A 625 -19.19 -29.89 -11.94
N TYR A 626 -19.30 -29.01 -12.94
CA TYR A 626 -20.57 -28.36 -13.28
C TYR A 626 -21.51 -29.25 -14.11
N HIS A 627 -20.98 -30.23 -14.84
CA HIS A 627 -21.80 -31.26 -15.49
C HIS A 627 -22.44 -32.19 -14.46
N LEU A 628 -21.68 -32.60 -13.45
CA LEU A 628 -22.19 -33.43 -12.35
C LEU A 628 -23.18 -32.66 -11.45
N ASN A 629 -22.90 -31.39 -11.18
CA ASN A 629 -23.77 -30.54 -10.39
C ASN A 629 -23.79 -29.09 -10.93
N PRO A 630 -24.81 -28.70 -11.71
CA PRO A 630 -24.92 -27.35 -12.27
C PRO A 630 -25.03 -26.24 -11.23
N GLU A 631 -25.44 -26.54 -10.00
CA GLU A 631 -25.55 -25.58 -8.89
C GLU A 631 -24.24 -25.44 -8.09
N THR A 632 -23.14 -26.01 -8.60
CA THR A 632 -21.81 -25.84 -8.03
C THR A 632 -21.43 -24.38 -7.90
N ARG A 633 -21.05 -23.95 -6.70
CA ARG A 633 -20.36 -22.68 -6.46
C ARG A 633 -18.88 -22.91 -6.29
N THR A 634 -18.08 -22.16 -7.04
CA THR A 634 -16.62 -22.32 -7.13
C THR A 634 -15.90 -21.08 -6.64
N ILE A 635 -14.84 -21.27 -5.86
CA ILE A 635 -13.84 -20.24 -5.59
C ILE A 635 -12.49 -20.65 -6.19
N LEU A 636 -11.91 -19.77 -7.00
CA LEU A 636 -10.67 -19.98 -7.73
C LEU A 636 -9.59 -19.03 -7.19
N PHE A 637 -8.62 -19.56 -6.47
CA PHE A 637 -7.51 -18.80 -5.88
C PHE A 637 -6.35 -18.69 -6.86
N VAL A 638 -5.84 -17.47 -7.05
CA VAL A 638 -4.67 -17.15 -7.88
C VAL A 638 -3.69 -16.22 -7.15
N LYS A 639 -2.43 -16.19 -7.61
CA LYS A 639 -1.35 -15.41 -6.99
C LYS A 639 -1.44 -13.90 -7.22
N THR A 640 -1.81 -13.47 -8.42
CA THR A 640 -1.68 -12.06 -8.84
C THR A 640 -2.99 -11.49 -9.39
N ARG A 641 -3.14 -10.17 -9.34
CA ARG A 641 -4.31 -9.47 -9.88
C ARG A 641 -4.41 -9.57 -11.41
N ALA A 642 -3.29 -9.46 -12.11
CA ALA A 642 -3.25 -9.63 -13.56
C ALA A 642 -3.77 -11.01 -13.99
N LEU A 643 -3.48 -12.07 -13.21
CA LEU A 643 -4.04 -13.40 -13.46
C LEU A 643 -5.54 -13.49 -13.18
N VAL A 644 -6.06 -12.72 -12.21
CA VAL A 644 -7.51 -12.64 -11.99
C VAL A 644 -8.21 -12.13 -13.25
N ASP A 645 -7.73 -11.02 -13.81
CA ASP A 645 -8.30 -10.43 -15.02
C ASP A 645 -8.12 -11.36 -16.23
N ALA A 646 -6.95 -11.98 -16.38
CA ALA A 646 -6.67 -12.92 -17.47
C ALA A 646 -7.58 -14.16 -17.42
N LEU A 647 -7.76 -14.77 -16.24
CA LEU A 647 -8.63 -15.94 -16.09
C LEU A 647 -10.11 -15.56 -16.22
N LYS A 648 -10.52 -14.37 -15.78
CA LYS A 648 -11.87 -13.86 -16.02
C LYS A 648 -12.16 -13.80 -17.52
N ASN A 649 -11.31 -13.13 -18.28
CA ASN A 649 -11.46 -13.00 -19.73
C ASN A 649 -11.42 -14.37 -20.43
N TRP A 650 -10.55 -15.27 -19.97
CA TRP A 650 -10.49 -16.63 -20.50
C TRP A 650 -11.79 -17.42 -20.27
N ILE A 651 -12.39 -17.34 -19.08
CA ILE A 651 -13.65 -18.02 -18.79
C ILE A 651 -14.78 -17.44 -19.64
N GLU A 652 -14.88 -16.11 -19.74
CA GLU A 652 -15.94 -15.42 -20.50
C GLU A 652 -15.86 -15.71 -22.02
N GLU A 653 -14.65 -15.82 -22.57
CA GLU A 653 -14.44 -16.07 -24.00
C GLU A 653 -14.46 -17.56 -24.38
N ASN A 654 -14.34 -18.48 -23.42
CA ASN A 654 -14.24 -19.91 -23.71
C ASN A 654 -15.64 -20.51 -23.93
N PRO A 655 -15.98 -21.00 -25.15
CA PRO A 655 -17.30 -21.55 -25.43
C PRO A 655 -17.67 -22.74 -24.54
N LYS A 656 -16.67 -23.49 -24.06
CA LYS A 656 -16.85 -24.64 -23.17
C LYS A 656 -17.27 -24.24 -21.75
N LEU A 657 -17.11 -22.97 -21.38
CA LEU A 657 -17.40 -22.43 -20.05
C LEU A 657 -18.47 -21.33 -20.10
N SER A 658 -19.23 -21.23 -21.20
CA SER A 658 -20.26 -20.20 -21.40
C SER A 658 -21.37 -20.19 -20.34
N PHE A 659 -21.51 -21.27 -19.58
CA PHE A 659 -22.43 -21.40 -18.46
C PHE A 659 -21.95 -20.69 -17.18
N LEU A 660 -20.72 -20.15 -17.16
CA LEU A 660 -20.14 -19.43 -16.03
C LEU A 660 -20.11 -17.93 -16.27
N LYS A 661 -20.50 -17.15 -15.26
CA LYS A 661 -20.22 -15.71 -15.18
C LYS A 661 -19.27 -15.45 -14.02
N PRO A 662 -17.98 -15.16 -14.28
CA PRO A 662 -16.99 -15.01 -13.22
C PRO A 662 -17.07 -13.66 -12.50
N GLY A 663 -17.14 -13.71 -11.17
CA GLY A 663 -16.90 -12.57 -10.29
C GLY A 663 -15.42 -12.43 -9.91
N ILE A 664 -14.99 -11.24 -9.50
CA ILE A 664 -13.63 -10.96 -9.03
C ILE A 664 -13.64 -10.53 -7.56
N LEU A 665 -12.67 -11.01 -6.78
CA LEU A 665 -12.36 -10.53 -5.43
C LEU A 665 -10.85 -10.35 -5.23
N THR A 666 -10.36 -9.13 -5.39
CA THR A 666 -8.96 -8.77 -5.13
C THR A 666 -8.84 -7.91 -3.88
N GLY A 667 -7.65 -7.90 -3.28
CA GLY A 667 -7.37 -6.97 -2.17
C GLY A 667 -7.43 -5.53 -2.59
N ARG A 668 -7.63 -4.65 -1.61
CA ARG A 668 -7.43 -3.21 -1.78
C ARG A 668 -6.06 -2.99 -2.39
N GLY A 669 -5.97 -2.17 -3.43
CA GLY A 669 -4.72 -1.79 -4.08
C GLY A 669 -3.65 -1.47 -3.04
N ARG A 670 -2.35 -1.63 -3.37
CA ARG A 670 -1.44 -0.63 -2.78
C ARG A 670 -2.00 0.72 -3.26
N THR A 671 -2.09 1.70 -2.39
CA THR A 671 -2.84 2.95 -2.53
C THR A 671 -2.55 3.77 -3.79
N ASN A 672 -1.59 3.32 -4.61
CA ASN A 672 -0.93 4.00 -5.70
C ASN A 672 -1.00 3.22 -7.01
N GLN A 673 -1.80 2.15 -7.05
CA GLN A 673 -2.07 1.40 -8.26
C GLN A 673 -3.58 1.37 -8.43
N THR A 674 -4.06 1.87 -9.57
CA THR A 674 -5.45 1.75 -10.05
C THR A 674 -5.97 0.31 -10.11
N MET A 675 -5.11 -0.68 -9.84
CA MET A 675 -5.48 -2.09 -9.71
C MET A 675 -5.73 -2.48 -8.25
N GLY A 676 -6.99 -2.49 -7.83
CA GLY A 676 -7.46 -3.08 -6.60
C GLY A 676 -8.95 -2.81 -6.38
N MET A 677 -9.61 -3.59 -5.52
CA MET A 677 -11.03 -3.37 -5.23
C MET A 677 -11.23 -2.53 -3.97
N THR A 678 -12.16 -1.57 -4.03
CA THR A 678 -12.63 -0.82 -2.86
C THR A 678 -13.45 -1.71 -1.93
N LEU A 679 -13.59 -1.35 -0.65
CA LEU A 679 -14.41 -2.12 0.29
C LEU A 679 -15.88 -2.28 -0.18
N PRO A 680 -16.56 -1.23 -0.69
CA PRO A 680 -17.90 -1.38 -1.25
C PRO A 680 -17.92 -2.33 -2.46
N ALA A 681 -16.92 -2.26 -3.35
CA ALA A 681 -16.83 -3.16 -4.49
C ALA A 681 -16.62 -4.62 -4.06
N GLN A 682 -15.80 -4.87 -3.04
CA GLN A 682 -15.62 -6.21 -2.46
C GLN A 682 -16.92 -6.73 -1.86
N LYS A 683 -17.65 -5.91 -1.11
CA LYS A 683 -18.95 -6.26 -0.53
C LYS A 683 -19.97 -6.58 -1.62
N CYS A 684 -20.07 -5.74 -2.65
CA CYS A 684 -20.95 -5.96 -3.80
C CYS A 684 -20.62 -7.28 -4.53
N ALA A 685 -19.35 -7.58 -4.76
CA ALA A 685 -18.94 -8.85 -5.37
C ALA A 685 -19.30 -10.07 -4.52
N LEU A 686 -19.14 -9.98 -3.19
CA LEU A 686 -19.52 -11.04 -2.25
C LEU A 686 -21.05 -11.23 -2.19
N ASP A 687 -21.81 -10.14 -2.15
CA ASP A 687 -23.27 -10.18 -2.13
C ASP A 687 -23.81 -10.76 -3.45
N ALA A 688 -23.27 -10.32 -4.59
CA ALA A 688 -23.58 -10.90 -5.89
C ALA A 688 -23.24 -12.40 -5.93
N PHE A 689 -22.09 -12.82 -5.40
CA PHE A 689 -21.72 -14.23 -5.33
C PHE A 689 -22.61 -15.06 -4.40
N ARG A 690 -23.31 -14.43 -3.43
CA ARG A 690 -24.26 -15.10 -2.53
C ARG A 690 -25.64 -15.23 -3.17
N THR A 691 -26.19 -14.13 -3.67
CA THR A 691 -27.61 -14.02 -4.05
C THR A 691 -27.84 -14.28 -5.54
N ASN A 692 -26.88 -13.92 -6.39
CA ASN A 692 -27.04 -14.07 -7.83
C ASN A 692 -26.87 -15.55 -8.21
N ARG A 693 -27.87 -16.11 -8.91
CA ARG A 693 -27.80 -17.48 -9.44
C ARG A 693 -26.82 -17.60 -10.59
N ASP A 694 -26.51 -16.51 -11.29
CA ASP A 694 -25.61 -16.54 -12.44
C ASP A 694 -24.12 -16.44 -12.05
N SER A 695 -23.79 -15.79 -10.93
CA SER A 695 -22.41 -15.65 -10.43
C SER A 695 -22.01 -16.88 -9.62
N LYS A 696 -21.70 -17.97 -10.32
CA LYS A 696 -21.36 -19.28 -9.71
C LYS A 696 -19.86 -19.48 -9.45
N ILE A 697 -18.99 -18.62 -10.00
CA ILE A 697 -17.54 -18.70 -9.79
C ILE A 697 -16.96 -17.36 -9.35
N LEU A 698 -16.15 -17.37 -8.29
CA LEU A 698 -15.43 -16.21 -7.77
C LEU A 698 -13.92 -16.42 -7.90
N ILE A 699 -13.25 -15.53 -8.65
CA ILE A 699 -11.79 -15.55 -8.82
C ILE A 699 -11.17 -14.60 -7.80
N ALA A 700 -10.32 -15.12 -6.92
CA ALA A 700 -9.82 -14.37 -5.78
C ALA A 700 -8.30 -14.48 -5.60
N THR A 701 -7.72 -13.40 -5.07
CA THR A 701 -6.37 -13.42 -4.49
C THR A 701 -6.41 -13.83 -3.01
N SER A 702 -5.27 -13.77 -2.31
CA SER A 702 -5.14 -14.12 -0.88
C SER A 702 -6.05 -13.35 0.08
N VAL A 703 -6.79 -12.34 -0.40
CA VAL A 703 -7.76 -11.59 0.42
C VAL A 703 -8.97 -12.44 0.81
N ALA A 704 -9.27 -13.48 0.04
CA ALA A 704 -10.30 -14.44 0.41
C ALA A 704 -9.82 -15.54 1.38
N ASP A 705 -8.52 -15.57 1.74
CA ASP A 705 -7.97 -16.59 2.64
C ASP A 705 -8.59 -16.48 4.03
N GLU A 706 -8.68 -15.27 4.57
CA GLU A 706 -8.96 -14.99 5.99
C GLU A 706 -10.04 -13.93 6.15
N GLY A 707 -10.79 -13.96 7.27
CA GLY A 707 -11.57 -12.82 7.77
C GLY A 707 -12.81 -12.39 6.97
N ILE A 708 -13.03 -12.93 5.77
CA ILE A 708 -14.21 -12.61 4.94
C ILE A 708 -15.17 -13.80 4.95
N ASP A 709 -16.44 -13.53 5.23
CA ASP A 709 -17.51 -14.52 5.09
C ASP A 709 -17.90 -14.67 3.62
N ILE A 710 -17.72 -15.87 3.08
CA ILE A 710 -17.98 -16.20 1.68
C ILE A 710 -19.09 -17.25 1.67
N ALA A 711 -19.94 -17.21 0.63
CA ALA A 711 -20.97 -18.23 0.41
C ALA A 711 -20.35 -19.64 0.45
N GLN A 712 -21.13 -20.63 0.90
CA GLN A 712 -20.67 -22.01 0.92
C GLN A 712 -20.33 -22.46 -0.51
N CYS A 713 -19.09 -22.90 -0.72
CA CYS A 713 -18.62 -23.39 -2.02
C CYS A 713 -18.63 -24.91 -2.04
N ASN A 714 -18.95 -25.48 -3.21
CA ASN A 714 -18.82 -26.91 -3.48
C ASN A 714 -17.43 -27.22 -4.04
N LEU A 715 -16.79 -26.25 -4.70
CA LEU A 715 -15.51 -26.43 -5.36
C LEU A 715 -14.54 -25.32 -4.96
N VAL A 716 -13.35 -25.72 -4.50
CA VAL A 716 -12.21 -24.82 -4.25
C VAL A 716 -11.09 -25.21 -5.20
N ILE A 717 -10.59 -24.27 -5.99
CA ILE A 717 -9.46 -24.51 -6.90
C ILE A 717 -8.32 -23.58 -6.49
N LEU A 718 -7.15 -24.16 -6.21
CA LEU A 718 -5.90 -23.47 -5.97
C LEU A 718 -5.08 -23.54 -7.25
N TYR A 719 -5.07 -22.47 -8.03
CA TYR A 719 -4.38 -22.41 -9.33
C TYR A 719 -3.01 -21.77 -9.17
N GLU A 720 -1.97 -22.59 -9.27
CA GLU A 720 -0.58 -22.21 -8.97
C GLU A 720 -0.42 -21.56 -7.59
N TYR A 721 -1.29 -21.90 -6.63
CA TYR A 721 -1.41 -21.22 -5.35
C TYR A 721 -1.06 -22.14 -4.18
N VAL A 722 -0.20 -21.69 -3.26
CA VAL A 722 0.13 -22.43 -2.03
C VAL A 722 0.39 -21.47 -0.86
N GLY A 723 -0.21 -21.78 0.28
CA GLY A 723 -0.05 -21.04 1.53
C GLY A 723 0.79 -21.78 2.56
N ASN A 724 0.69 -21.32 3.82
CA ASN A 724 1.11 -22.10 4.99
C ASN A 724 -0.02 -23.04 5.44
N VAL A 725 0.22 -23.86 6.46
CA VAL A 725 -0.77 -24.80 7.01
C VAL A 725 -2.07 -24.13 7.46
N ILE A 726 -1.98 -22.91 8.03
CA ILE A 726 -3.15 -22.16 8.52
C ILE A 726 -4.03 -21.75 7.34
N ARG A 727 -3.45 -21.10 6.33
CA ARG A 727 -4.13 -20.71 5.09
C ARG A 727 -4.67 -21.91 4.34
N MET A 728 -3.94 -23.02 4.30
CA MET A 728 -4.43 -24.28 3.71
C MET A 728 -5.73 -24.72 4.37
N ILE A 729 -5.81 -24.71 5.71
CA ILE A 729 -7.01 -25.12 6.44
C ILE A 729 -8.16 -24.13 6.22
N GLN A 730 -7.89 -22.82 6.22
CA GLN A 730 -8.89 -21.78 6.04
C GLN A 730 -9.46 -21.73 4.61
N THR A 731 -8.60 -21.75 3.58
CA THR A 731 -9.00 -21.81 2.16
C THR A 731 -9.79 -23.08 1.87
N ARG A 732 -9.34 -24.22 2.39
CA ARG A 732 -10.09 -25.49 2.34
C ARG A 732 -11.45 -25.36 3.02
N GLY A 733 -11.52 -24.66 4.15
CA GLY A 733 -12.76 -24.38 4.88
C GLY A 733 -13.78 -23.49 4.16
N ARG A 734 -13.43 -22.90 3.01
CA ARG A 734 -14.40 -22.24 2.12
C ARG A 734 -15.25 -23.26 1.35
N GLY A 735 -14.69 -24.42 1.06
CA GLY A 735 -15.37 -25.56 0.44
C GLY A 735 -16.11 -26.41 1.47
N ARG A 736 -17.15 -25.87 2.10
CA ARG A 736 -17.84 -26.50 3.25
C ARG A 736 -19.22 -27.08 2.94
N ALA A 737 -19.64 -27.07 1.69
CA ALA A 737 -20.89 -27.71 1.28
C ALA A 737 -20.75 -29.24 1.17
N ARG A 738 -21.88 -29.97 1.19
CA ARG A 738 -21.87 -31.44 1.09
C ARG A 738 -21.24 -31.90 -0.22
N GLY A 739 -20.30 -32.84 -0.13
CA GLY A 739 -19.59 -33.38 -1.29
C GLY A 739 -18.54 -32.43 -1.89
N SER A 740 -18.11 -31.42 -1.12
CA SER A 740 -17.15 -30.43 -1.60
C SER A 740 -15.79 -31.03 -1.96
N LYS A 741 -15.12 -30.41 -2.94
CA LYS A 741 -13.81 -30.82 -3.44
C LYS A 741 -12.83 -29.66 -3.45
N CYS A 742 -11.55 -29.95 -3.20
CA CYS A 742 -10.46 -28.99 -3.28
C CYS A 742 -9.39 -29.48 -4.25
N PHE A 743 -9.14 -28.76 -5.33
CA PHE A 743 -8.11 -29.08 -6.31
C PHE A 743 -6.91 -28.15 -6.13
N LEU A 744 -5.70 -28.71 -6.04
CA LEU A 744 -4.46 -27.99 -6.27
C LEU A 744 -3.98 -28.30 -7.69
N LEU A 745 -4.04 -27.31 -8.57
CA LEU A 745 -3.58 -27.40 -9.95
C LEU A 745 -2.28 -26.61 -10.08
N THR A 746 -1.18 -27.29 -10.40
CA THR A 746 0.13 -26.64 -10.54
C THR A 746 1.04 -27.44 -11.46
N SER A 747 1.89 -26.73 -12.20
CA SER A 747 3.01 -27.31 -12.94
C SER A 747 4.31 -27.34 -12.16
N ASN A 748 4.33 -26.87 -10.91
CA ASN A 748 5.51 -26.90 -10.07
C ASN A 748 5.44 -28.05 -9.03
N ALA A 749 6.47 -28.92 -9.02
CA ALA A 749 6.55 -30.02 -8.06
C ALA A 749 6.74 -29.51 -6.62
N ASP A 750 7.48 -28.42 -6.42
CA ASP A 750 7.74 -27.83 -5.10
C ASP A 750 6.44 -27.34 -4.44
N VAL A 751 5.49 -26.85 -5.25
CA VAL A 751 4.16 -26.43 -4.79
C VAL A 751 3.39 -27.63 -4.25
N ILE A 752 3.46 -28.79 -4.91
CA ILE A 752 2.83 -30.04 -4.45
C ILE A 752 3.49 -30.54 -3.17
N GLU A 753 4.83 -30.58 -3.13
CA GLU A 753 5.57 -31.05 -1.95
C GLU A 753 5.34 -30.14 -0.74
N LYS A 754 5.30 -28.82 -0.94
CA LYS A 754 4.96 -27.86 0.10
C LYS A 754 3.54 -28.10 0.65
N GLU A 755 2.59 -28.42 -0.23
CA GLU A 755 1.21 -28.68 0.21
C GLU A 755 1.06 -30.05 0.90
N LYS A 756 1.79 -31.08 0.46
CA LYS A 756 1.89 -32.36 1.20
C LYS A 756 2.50 -32.15 2.57
N MET A 757 3.55 -31.33 2.68
CA MET A 757 4.14 -30.94 3.96
C MET A 757 3.11 -30.21 4.85
N ASN A 758 2.29 -29.32 4.29
CA ASN A 758 1.20 -28.67 5.04
C ASN A 758 0.18 -29.69 5.59
N ILE A 759 -0.15 -30.74 4.83
CA ILE A 759 -1.03 -31.83 5.32
C ILE A 759 -0.38 -32.59 6.46
N CYS A 760 0.91 -32.91 6.36
CA CYS A 760 1.66 -33.52 7.46
C CYS A 760 1.68 -32.62 8.69
N LYS A 761 1.86 -31.30 8.51
CA LYS A 761 1.78 -30.30 9.58
C LYS A 761 0.40 -30.22 10.25
N GLU A 762 -0.69 -30.33 9.49
CA GLU A 762 -2.05 -30.43 10.05
C GLU A 762 -2.21 -31.70 10.91
N LYS A 763 -1.70 -32.84 10.44
CA LYS A 763 -1.74 -34.08 11.22
C LYS A 763 -0.95 -33.94 12.53
N MET A 764 0.29 -33.45 12.45
CA MET A 764 1.11 -33.18 13.64
C MET A 764 0.42 -32.23 14.61
N MET A 765 -0.24 -31.18 14.12
CA MET A 765 -1.02 -30.25 14.94
C MET A 765 -2.11 -30.98 15.73
N ASN A 766 -2.94 -31.79 15.05
CA ASN A 766 -4.05 -32.50 15.69
C ASN A 766 -3.56 -33.55 16.70
N ASP A 767 -2.48 -34.27 16.38
CA ASP A 767 -1.85 -35.24 17.27
C ASP A 767 -1.30 -34.54 18.53
N SER A 768 -0.64 -33.39 18.36
CA SER A 768 -0.15 -32.56 19.46
C SER A 768 -1.27 -32.01 20.34
N ILE A 769 -2.36 -31.48 19.76
CA ILE A 769 -3.53 -31.02 20.53
C ILE A 769 -4.14 -32.18 21.32
N SER A 770 -4.32 -33.34 20.68
CA SER A 770 -4.88 -34.54 21.31
C SER A 770 -4.01 -35.04 22.47
N SER A 771 -2.69 -34.91 22.34
CA SER A 771 -1.74 -35.21 23.42
C SER A 771 -1.88 -34.23 24.58
N LEU A 772 -1.89 -32.92 24.29
CA LEU A 772 -2.03 -31.85 25.30
C LEU A 772 -3.35 -31.94 26.07
N GLN A 773 -4.45 -32.26 25.40
CA GLN A 773 -5.77 -32.43 26.04
C GLN A 773 -5.83 -33.60 27.04
N ARG A 774 -4.88 -34.54 27.00
CA ARG A 774 -4.79 -35.64 27.98
C ARG A 774 -3.94 -35.29 29.19
N TRP A 775 -3.23 -34.16 29.16
CA TRP A 775 -2.39 -33.76 30.27
C TRP A 775 -3.25 -33.34 31.47
N ASN A 776 -2.73 -33.56 32.66
CA ASN A 776 -3.35 -33.01 33.86
C ASN A 776 -3.32 -31.47 33.79
N GLU A 777 -4.46 -30.82 34.08
CA GLU A 777 -4.60 -29.36 33.97
C GLU A 777 -3.56 -28.60 34.81
N ALA A 778 -3.20 -29.10 36.00
CA ALA A 778 -2.18 -28.48 36.85
C ALA A 778 -0.78 -28.58 36.23
N VAL A 779 -0.44 -29.73 35.62
CA VAL A 779 0.83 -29.93 34.92
C VAL A 779 0.92 -29.03 33.69
N PHE A 780 -0.17 -28.92 32.94
CA PHE A 780 -0.22 -28.04 31.77
C PHE A 780 -0.10 -26.57 32.17
N LYS A 781 -0.85 -26.11 33.19
CA LYS A 781 -0.72 -24.76 33.76
C LYS A 781 0.70 -24.45 34.23
N GLU A 782 1.37 -25.41 34.86
CA GLU A 782 2.75 -25.23 35.30
C GLU A 782 3.70 -25.08 34.10
N LYS A 783 3.59 -25.95 33.08
CA LYS A 783 4.40 -25.79 31.85
C LYS A 783 4.15 -24.44 31.17
N ILE A 784 2.89 -24.02 31.06
CA ILE A 784 2.53 -22.71 30.52
C ILE A 784 3.17 -21.58 31.34
N ARG A 785 3.10 -21.65 32.67
CA ARG A 785 3.72 -20.67 33.57
C ARG A 785 5.23 -20.59 33.37
N GLN A 786 5.91 -21.72 33.22
CA GLN A 786 7.36 -21.75 32.98
C GLN A 786 7.73 -21.06 31.65
N ILE A 787 6.99 -21.34 30.58
CA ILE A 787 7.18 -20.67 29.28
C ILE A 787 6.94 -19.15 29.41
N GLN A 788 5.88 -18.73 30.11
CA GLN A 788 5.58 -17.32 30.34
C GLN A 788 6.71 -16.60 31.08
N ILE A 789 7.26 -17.22 32.13
CA ILE A 789 8.39 -16.68 32.89
C ILE A 789 9.64 -16.58 31.99
N GLN A 790 9.93 -17.61 31.19
CA GLN A 790 11.07 -17.62 30.30
C GLN A 790 10.95 -16.55 29.20
N GLU A 791 9.81 -16.44 28.52
CA GLU A 791 9.55 -15.44 27.48
C GLU A 791 9.57 -14.02 28.06
N LYS A 792 9.02 -13.81 29.27
CA LYS A 792 9.13 -12.55 29.99
C LYS A 792 10.59 -12.23 30.32
N LEU A 793 11.35 -13.18 30.83
CA LEU A 793 12.78 -13.00 31.11
C LEU A 793 13.56 -12.64 29.84
N ILE A 794 13.26 -13.29 28.72
CA ILE A 794 13.87 -12.98 27.41
C ILE A 794 13.51 -11.56 27.00
N ARG A 795 12.24 -11.15 27.06
CA ARG A 795 11.81 -9.77 26.75
C ARG A 795 12.48 -8.74 27.66
N ASP A 796 12.45 -8.98 28.97
CA ASP A 796 13.01 -8.08 29.98
C ASP A 796 14.55 -7.98 29.83
N ASN A 797 15.22 -9.03 29.34
CA ASN A 797 16.67 -9.04 29.09
C ASN A 797 17.05 -8.54 27.69
N GLN A 798 16.24 -8.77 26.66
CA GLN A 798 16.39 -8.15 25.35
C GLN A 798 16.22 -6.63 25.44
N GLY A 799 15.39 -6.15 26.37
CA GLY A 799 15.33 -4.73 26.75
C GLY A 799 16.57 -4.21 27.51
N LYS A 800 17.45 -5.09 28.01
CA LYS A 800 18.66 -4.72 28.79
C LYS A 800 19.96 -4.70 28.00
N VAL A 801 20.06 -5.42 26.87
CA VAL A 801 21.14 -5.17 25.90
C VAL A 801 20.79 -3.89 25.17
N LYS A 802 20.90 -2.77 25.88
CA LYS A 802 20.94 -1.47 25.22
C LYS A 802 22.11 -1.59 24.24
N PRO A 803 21.87 -1.52 22.92
CA PRO A 803 22.97 -1.55 21.96
C PRO A 803 23.99 -0.52 22.43
N VAL A 804 25.28 -0.86 22.39
CA VAL A 804 26.35 0.03 22.87
C VAL A 804 26.11 1.38 22.24
N VAL A 805 25.65 2.31 23.07
CA VAL A 805 25.22 3.62 22.62
C VAL A 805 26.49 4.32 22.22
N ASP A 806 26.62 4.59 20.92
CA ASP A 806 27.72 5.41 20.48
C ASP A 806 27.43 6.86 20.88
N LYS A 807 28.06 7.26 21.98
CA LYS A 807 27.99 8.62 22.54
C LYS A 807 28.75 9.64 21.71
N LYS A 808 29.51 9.21 20.70
CA LYS A 808 30.16 10.15 19.79
C LYS A 808 29.08 10.86 18.99
N ASN A 809 29.17 12.18 19.00
CA ASN A 809 28.28 13.02 18.25
C ASN A 809 28.49 12.75 16.75
N LYS A 810 27.40 12.52 16.03
CA LYS A 810 27.39 12.32 14.59
C LYS A 810 26.63 13.46 13.92
N LYS A 811 26.94 13.70 12.65
CA LYS A 811 26.19 14.65 11.83
C LYS A 811 25.06 13.93 11.14
N LEU A 812 23.87 14.54 11.18
CA LEU A 812 22.81 14.21 10.25
C LEU A 812 22.92 15.18 9.08
N LEU A 813 23.15 14.62 7.91
CA LEU A 813 23.18 15.34 6.66
C LEU A 813 21.89 15.03 5.91
N CYS A 814 21.34 15.99 5.19
CA CYS A 814 20.23 15.73 4.27
C CYS A 814 20.59 14.57 3.35
N ARG A 815 19.73 13.55 3.21
CA ARG A 815 20.07 12.39 2.39
C ARG A 815 20.34 12.73 0.93
N LYS A 816 19.63 13.72 0.39
CA LYS A 816 19.59 13.99 -1.05
C LYS A 816 20.67 15.06 -1.44
N CYS A 817 21.04 16.04 -0.59
CA CYS A 817 21.99 17.14 -0.88
C CYS A 817 23.19 17.23 0.07
N LYS A 818 23.22 16.37 1.08
CA LYS A 818 24.21 16.31 2.17
C LYS A 818 24.41 17.60 2.96
N THR A 819 23.54 18.60 2.81
CA THR A 819 23.58 19.77 3.69
C THR A 819 23.41 19.33 5.12
N PHE A 820 24.27 19.86 5.98
CA PHE A 820 24.20 19.62 7.42
C PHE A 820 22.84 20.04 7.96
N ALA A 821 22.18 19.13 8.66
CA ALA A 821 20.87 19.36 9.25
C ALA A 821 21.00 19.62 10.75
N CYS A 822 21.54 18.65 11.48
CA CYS A 822 21.73 18.75 12.93
C CYS A 822 22.78 17.75 13.39
N HIS A 823 23.20 17.89 14.64
CA HIS A 823 23.95 16.86 15.30
C HIS A 823 23.02 15.88 16.03
N THR A 824 23.48 14.64 16.24
CA THR A 824 22.76 13.68 17.07
C THR A 824 22.49 14.19 18.50
N ALA A 825 23.36 15.07 19.02
CA ALA A 825 23.18 15.72 20.32
C ALA A 825 21.97 16.68 20.38
N ASP A 826 21.51 17.18 19.23
CA ASP A 826 20.37 18.10 19.12
C ASP A 826 19.04 17.33 18.99
N ILE A 827 19.10 16.01 18.80
CA ILE A 827 17.92 15.17 18.62
C ILE A 827 17.30 14.87 19.99
N ARG A 828 15.98 14.97 20.04
CA ARG A 828 15.16 14.57 21.17
C ARG A 828 14.13 13.53 20.77
N VAL A 829 13.87 12.58 21.65
CA VAL A 829 12.86 11.55 21.42
C VAL A 829 11.54 11.97 22.07
N VAL A 830 10.47 11.98 21.27
CA VAL A 830 9.09 12.28 21.68
C VAL A 830 8.29 10.99 21.63
N GLU A 831 7.61 10.64 22.73
CA GLU A 831 6.81 9.40 22.87
C GLU A 831 7.54 8.11 22.40
N GLU A 832 8.87 8.07 22.61
CA GLU A 832 9.81 6.97 22.31
C GLU A 832 10.07 6.65 20.82
N CYS A 833 9.12 6.96 19.93
CA CYS A 833 9.15 6.54 18.53
C CYS A 833 9.37 7.70 17.56
N HIS A 834 9.12 8.93 18.00
CA HIS A 834 9.26 10.13 17.19
C HIS A 834 10.54 10.88 17.59
N PHE A 835 11.19 11.47 16.60
CA PHE A 835 12.46 12.15 16.80
C PHE A 835 12.29 13.60 16.36
N THR A 836 12.42 14.53 17.30
CA THR A 836 12.45 15.97 17.04
C THR A 836 13.87 16.49 17.18
N VAL A 837 14.12 17.69 16.70
CA VAL A 837 15.40 18.38 16.88
C VAL A 837 15.13 19.69 17.60
N VAL A 838 15.94 19.98 18.63
CA VAL A 838 15.84 21.20 19.42
C VAL A 838 16.88 22.24 18.98
N GLY A 839 16.62 23.51 19.28
CA GLY A 839 17.48 24.63 18.94
C GLY A 839 17.02 25.41 17.70
N ASP A 840 17.12 26.73 17.78
CA ASP A 840 16.66 27.64 16.72
C ASP A 840 17.48 27.50 15.43
N ALA A 841 18.74 27.08 15.54
CA ALA A 841 19.58 26.78 14.38
C ALA A 841 18.92 25.72 13.47
N PHE A 842 18.22 24.73 14.03
CA PHE A 842 17.53 23.73 13.21
C PHE A 842 16.29 24.29 12.53
N ARG A 843 15.60 25.29 13.13
CA ARG A 843 14.43 25.94 12.52
C ARG A 843 14.78 26.66 11.22
N GLU A 844 16.01 27.18 11.12
CA GLU A 844 16.52 27.75 9.88
C GLU A 844 16.92 26.68 8.85
N CYS A 845 17.09 25.43 9.28
CA CYS A 845 17.52 24.32 8.41
C CYS A 845 16.35 23.60 7.70
N PHE A 846 15.08 23.85 8.09
CA PHE A 846 13.91 23.31 7.41
C PHE A 846 12.85 24.38 7.09
N VAL A 847 12.06 24.15 6.05
CA VAL A 847 10.86 24.92 5.72
C VAL A 847 9.62 24.07 5.89
N THR A 848 8.54 24.66 6.37
CA THR A 848 7.24 24.00 6.54
C THR A 848 6.34 24.25 5.33
N LYS A 849 5.58 23.24 4.91
CA LYS A 849 4.40 23.44 4.04
C LYS A 849 3.20 22.77 4.67
N LEU A 850 2.07 23.49 4.71
CA LEU A 850 0.81 22.99 5.24
C LEU A 850 0.46 21.62 4.66
N HIS A 851 0.03 20.71 5.54
CA HIS A 851 -0.37 19.38 5.13
C HIS A 851 -1.75 19.47 4.47
N PRO A 852 -1.99 18.85 3.29
CA PRO A 852 -3.22 19.04 2.52
C PRO A 852 -4.45 18.40 3.20
N ARG A 853 -4.23 17.51 4.17
CA ARG A 853 -5.25 16.93 5.05
C ARG A 853 -4.68 16.80 6.47
N PRO A 854 -4.80 17.81 7.36
CA PRO A 854 -4.33 17.69 8.73
C PRO A 854 -5.03 16.48 9.37
N LYS A 855 -4.22 15.57 9.93
CA LYS A 855 -4.70 14.37 10.60
C LYS A 855 -4.20 14.42 12.03
N ASN A 856 -5.10 14.13 12.95
CA ASN A 856 -4.75 13.90 14.34
C ASN A 856 -4.38 12.43 14.47
N PHE A 857 -3.23 12.15 15.07
CA PHE A 857 -2.79 10.80 15.37
C PHE A 857 -2.34 10.77 16.83
N GLY A 858 -3.19 10.26 17.71
CA GLY A 858 -2.91 10.30 19.14
C GLY A 858 -2.73 11.74 19.66
N SER A 859 -1.54 12.06 20.18
CA SER A 859 -1.18 13.37 20.75
C SER A 859 -0.60 14.36 19.74
N PHE A 860 -0.43 13.94 18.48
CA PHE A 860 0.13 14.75 17.41
C PHE A 860 -0.97 15.18 16.45
N GLU A 861 -1.11 16.49 16.29
CA GLU A 861 -1.84 17.05 15.16
C GLU A 861 -0.83 17.36 14.05
N LYS A 862 -0.91 16.63 12.95
CA LYS A 862 -0.06 16.87 11.79
C LYS A 862 -0.48 18.17 11.10
N LYS A 863 0.33 19.21 11.26
CA LYS A 863 0.06 20.53 10.68
C LYS A 863 0.67 20.71 9.30
N ALA A 864 1.91 20.27 9.15
CA ALA A 864 2.70 20.54 7.96
C ALA A 864 3.66 19.38 7.69
N LYS A 865 4.26 19.38 6.51
CA LYS A 865 5.49 18.64 6.24
C LYS A 865 6.69 19.57 6.41
N ILE A 866 7.78 19.03 6.95
CA ILE A 866 9.06 19.73 6.99
C ILE A 866 9.94 19.24 5.83
N PHE A 867 10.51 20.20 5.13
CA PHE A 867 11.45 19.95 4.05
C PHE A 867 12.76 20.64 4.37
N CYS A 868 13.89 20.14 3.88
CA CYS A 868 15.14 20.88 4.00
C CYS A 868 14.98 22.34 3.50
N ALA A 869 15.52 23.32 4.24
CA ALA A 869 15.37 24.74 3.94
C ALA A 869 16.14 25.19 2.70
N ARG A 870 17.10 24.38 2.24
CA ARG A 870 17.88 24.67 1.05
C ARG A 870 16.95 24.66 -0.18
N LYS A 871 16.90 25.80 -0.89
CA LYS A 871 15.85 26.13 -1.88
C LYS A 871 15.83 25.21 -3.11
N ASP A 872 16.98 24.63 -3.45
CA ASP A 872 17.27 23.68 -4.53
C ASP A 872 17.09 22.19 -4.10
N CYS A 873 16.53 21.95 -2.91
CA CYS A 873 16.60 20.64 -2.28
C CYS A 873 15.22 20.15 -1.84
N LEU A 874 14.62 20.81 -0.84
CA LEU A 874 13.29 20.50 -0.32
C LEU A 874 13.05 18.99 -0.05
N HIS A 875 14.09 18.23 0.32
CA HIS A 875 13.94 16.83 0.72
C HIS A 875 12.90 16.73 1.82
N ASP A 876 11.99 15.77 1.73
CA ASP A 876 11.07 15.48 2.82
C ASP A 876 11.85 14.97 4.02
N TRP A 877 11.97 15.78 5.06
CA TRP A 877 12.64 15.43 6.31
C TRP A 877 11.68 14.80 7.31
N GLY A 878 10.37 14.96 7.09
CA GLY A 878 9.33 14.46 7.97
C GLY A 878 8.15 15.44 8.05
N ILE A 879 7.62 15.60 9.25
CA ILE A 879 6.38 16.34 9.51
C ILE A 879 6.58 17.42 10.55
N HIS A 880 5.82 18.50 10.46
CA HIS A 880 5.66 19.47 11.53
C HIS A 880 4.35 19.17 12.22
N VAL A 881 4.43 18.94 13.52
CA VAL A 881 3.29 18.51 14.32
C VAL A 881 3.08 19.51 15.44
N ARG A 882 1.82 19.75 15.77
CA ARG A 882 1.47 20.27 17.08
C ARG A 882 1.44 19.07 18.01
N TYR A 883 2.36 19.07 18.97
CA TYR A 883 2.42 18.11 20.06
C TYR A 883 2.14 18.86 21.36
N LYS A 884 0.99 18.56 21.98
CA LYS A 884 0.44 19.37 23.09
C LYS A 884 0.32 20.84 22.67
N THR A 885 1.03 21.75 23.35
CA THR A 885 1.07 23.19 23.04
C THR A 885 2.23 23.58 22.12
N PHE A 886 3.14 22.65 21.82
CA PHE A 886 4.37 22.95 21.08
C PHE A 886 4.23 22.59 19.60
N GLU A 887 4.76 23.45 18.75
CA GLU A 887 4.94 23.14 17.34
C GLU A 887 6.37 22.69 17.11
N ILE A 888 6.53 21.41 16.81
CA ILE A 888 7.83 20.74 16.73
C ILE A 888 7.99 20.00 15.39
N PRO A 889 9.22 19.98 14.83
CA PRO A 889 9.55 19.18 13.67
C PRO A 889 9.82 17.72 14.07
N VAL A 890 9.10 16.75 13.52
CA VAL A 890 9.39 15.32 13.66
C VAL A 890 10.04 14.79 12.38
N ILE A 891 11.27 14.28 12.52
CA ILE A 891 12.12 13.83 11.42
C ILE A 891 12.14 12.30 11.26
N LYS A 892 12.42 11.82 10.03
CA LYS A 892 12.59 10.39 9.70
C LYS A 892 14.03 10.10 9.25
N ILE A 893 14.71 9.13 9.89
CA ILE A 893 16.13 8.86 9.61
C ILE A 893 16.40 8.43 8.17
N GLU A 894 15.42 7.81 7.49
CA GLU A 894 15.54 7.47 6.07
C GLU A 894 15.77 8.68 5.17
N SER A 895 15.51 9.89 5.67
CA SER A 895 15.74 11.16 4.97
C SER A 895 17.11 11.77 5.27
N PHE A 896 17.95 11.12 6.09
CA PHE A 896 19.26 11.63 6.46
C PHE A 896 20.36 10.59 6.23
N VAL A 897 21.56 11.09 5.99
CA VAL A 897 22.80 10.31 6.03
C VAL A 897 23.46 10.61 7.37
N VAL A 898 23.91 9.56 8.04
CA VAL A 898 24.66 9.69 9.29
C VAL A 898 26.14 9.70 8.95
N GLU A 899 26.84 10.78 9.29
CA GLU A 899 28.28 10.92 9.09
C GLU A 899 29.01 10.93 10.44
N ASP A 900 30.01 10.07 10.58
CA ASP A 900 30.92 10.07 11.72
C ASP A 900 31.90 11.26 11.63
N VAL A 901 31.92 12.09 12.67
CA VAL A 901 32.68 13.35 12.68
C VAL A 901 34.20 13.13 12.57
N ALA A 902 34.71 12.00 13.06
CA ALA A 902 36.16 11.73 13.11
C ALA A 902 36.68 11.06 11.83
N THR A 903 35.87 10.18 11.23
CA THR A 903 36.29 9.36 10.09
C THR A 903 35.72 9.81 8.74
N GLY A 904 34.66 10.63 8.75
CA GLY A 904 33.90 10.99 7.53
C GLY A 904 33.11 9.82 6.95
N ALA A 905 33.05 8.67 7.65
CA ALA A 905 32.32 7.51 7.19
C ALA A 905 30.80 7.79 7.21
N GLN A 906 30.14 7.54 6.08
CA GLN A 906 28.71 7.76 5.91
C GLN A 906 27.94 6.44 5.98
N THR A 907 26.84 6.43 6.72
CA THR A 907 25.97 5.26 6.88
C THR A 907 24.51 5.64 6.68
N LEU A 908 23.75 4.75 6.03
CA LEU A 908 22.32 4.90 5.80
C LEU A 908 21.53 3.96 6.71
N TYR A 909 20.44 4.46 7.26
CA TYR A 909 19.51 3.68 8.07
C TYR A 909 18.10 3.81 7.53
N ALA A 910 17.39 2.69 7.39
CA ALA A 910 15.99 2.70 7.00
C ALA A 910 15.07 3.04 8.18
N LYS A 911 15.45 2.69 9.42
CA LYS A 911 14.62 2.90 10.62
C LYS A 911 15.44 3.41 11.79
N TRP A 912 14.84 4.28 12.61
CA TRP A 912 15.48 4.87 13.81
C TRP A 912 15.90 3.84 14.86
N LYS A 913 15.25 2.67 14.86
CA LYS A 913 15.60 1.55 15.75
C LYS A 913 16.94 0.91 15.41
N ASP A 914 17.36 0.99 14.14
CA ASP A 914 18.61 0.39 13.65
C ASP A 914 19.80 1.34 13.87
N PHE A 915 19.52 2.63 14.12
CA PHE A 915 20.53 3.63 14.43
C PHE A 915 20.74 3.74 15.95
N ASN A 916 21.88 3.22 16.41
CA ASN A 916 22.26 3.16 17.82
C ASN A 916 23.14 4.35 18.21
N PHE A 917 22.50 5.43 18.66
CA PHE A 917 23.14 6.67 19.14
C PHE A 917 22.51 7.10 20.47
N GLU A 918 23.09 8.11 21.13
CA GLU A 918 22.55 8.65 22.39
C GLU A 918 21.20 9.34 22.17
N LYS A 919 20.12 8.65 22.55
CA LYS A 919 18.73 9.09 22.40
C LYS A 919 18.29 9.88 23.62
N ILE A 920 18.36 11.21 23.53
CA ILE A 920 17.99 12.12 24.63
C ILE A 920 16.46 12.33 24.62
N PRO A 921 15.72 12.17 25.73
CA PRO A 921 14.27 12.42 25.77
C PRO A 921 13.92 13.91 25.60
N PHE A 922 12.80 14.22 24.95
CA PHE A 922 12.32 15.61 24.80
C PHE A 922 11.86 16.20 26.15
N ASP A 923 12.37 17.40 26.48
CA ASP A 923 11.97 18.20 27.64
C ASP A 923 11.31 19.51 27.17
N ALA A 924 10.12 19.80 27.71
CA ALA A 924 9.38 21.02 27.43
C ALA A 924 10.12 22.28 27.91
N ALA A 925 10.95 22.17 28.96
CA ALA A 925 11.71 23.29 29.50
C ALA A 925 12.71 23.87 28.50
N GLU A 926 13.32 23.01 27.66
CA GLU A 926 14.29 23.39 26.62
C GLU A 926 13.66 24.26 25.52
N MET A 927 12.34 24.19 25.32
CA MET A 927 11.61 25.02 24.35
C MET A 927 11.15 26.36 24.93
N SER A 928 10.92 26.43 26.26
CA SER A 928 10.48 27.67 26.95
C SER A 928 11.60 28.69 27.20
N THR A 929 12.87 28.27 27.16
CA THR A 929 14.02 29.18 27.21
C THR A 929 14.23 29.97 25.91
N CYS A 930 13.51 29.65 24.84
CA CYS A 930 13.59 30.32 23.53
C CYS A 930 12.46 31.33 23.25
N SER A 931 11.50 31.53 24.16
CA SER A 931 10.44 32.54 23.99
C SER A 931 10.72 33.80 24.82
N GLY A 932 11.46 34.74 24.25
CA GLY A 932 11.49 36.15 24.69
C GLY A 932 10.25 36.93 24.21
N PRO A 933 9.84 38.00 24.90
CA PRO A 933 8.46 38.49 24.84
C PRO A 933 8.25 39.49 23.71
N GLN A 934 7.31 39.24 22.80
CA GLN A 934 6.75 40.30 21.95
C GLN A 934 5.23 40.14 21.73
N PHE A 935 4.55 41.18 22.21
CA PHE A 935 3.21 41.69 21.89
C PHE A 935 2.14 41.51 22.97
N ALA A 936 2.19 42.45 23.91
CA ALA A 936 1.04 42.92 24.68
C ALA A 936 -0.07 43.39 23.71
N GLY A 937 -1.28 42.89 23.94
CA GLY A 937 -2.45 43.27 23.17
C GLY A 937 -2.87 44.71 23.44
N ASN A 938 -3.03 45.47 22.36
CA ASN A 938 -3.94 46.61 22.33
C ASN A 938 -5.30 46.09 21.90
N GLY A 939 -6.30 46.32 22.75
CA GLY A 939 -7.65 45.86 22.51
C GLY A 939 -8.57 46.87 21.83
N TRP A 940 -9.78 46.35 21.63
CA TRP A 940 -11.10 47.00 21.51
C TRP A 940 -11.51 47.55 20.14
N PRO A 941 -12.83 47.53 19.82
CA PRO A 941 -13.98 47.14 20.66
C PRO A 941 -14.58 45.77 20.37
#